data_AF-A0A3D0KP25-F1
#
_entry.id   AF-A0A3D0KP25-F1
#
_cell.length_a   1.000
_cell.length_b   1.000
_cell.length_c   1.000
_cell.angle_alpha   90.00
_cell.angle_beta   90.00
_cell.angle_gamma   90.00
#
_symmetry.space_group_name_H-M   'P 1'
#
loop_
_entity.id
_entity.type
_entity.pdbx_description
1 polymer ?
#
loop_
_entity_poly.entity_id
_entity_poly.type
_entity_poly.pdbx_seq_one_letter_code
_entity_poly.pdbx_strand_id
1 'polypeptide(L)'
;NSLPAAEDVTINDKSKIEEVREAYDALNAAQKEQVGEDTYKKLTDAEEAVASIEADIEAAQAVKEQIDALPAATKVTVNDKKDIEAAKAAYDALTDAQKNYVPLAEKTKLLLDVAALDAAEKFAADEAAADAVEDMIRALPAADDVTLEDKAAIEEAKAAYDALTKDQKKLVNLTDRAKLALDEAAIEKIENDIAEAEAVKEQINALPAAADVALDNAPDIMAARAAYEALTDEQKALIDEDTYKKLTEDEDAVSDIISTEPVKALINALPAAEDVTINDKDYIETAREAYEALTDGQKALVDEDSYKKLTDAEEALAKIEEQIQADAEAAQAVKEQIDALPAANKVTVNDKDAIEAARAAYDALTDAQKELVPFAEKAKLVVDEAALDAAEKFAADEAAADAVEDMIRALPAAADVTLDDKAAIEEAKAAYDALTKDQKKLVNLTDRVKLAMDEAAIDKIENDIASAEAVKEQINALPNAEDVTIGDAFDIMAARAAYEALTDDQKALIDEDTYKKLTDDEAAVANVIAVEPVKTLINALPDADDVTVMDKPFIEAVRDAYDSLTDEQKALIDEDTYKKLTDAEEALAAAEKAAEDEAAAAAVRDMINALPDADDVTADDKDDIEAARAAYDALTDDRKALIDEDTYKKLTDAEDSLKPSILLGDANGDGIVSIKDVTTIQNHVALVKVLDETHQIASDVNRDGIVDVKDATILQMYIAGYKVDYPIGEYV
;
A
#
# COMPACT_ATOMS: atom_id res chain seq x y z
N ASN A 1 151.93 119.67 -69.71
CA ASN A 1 150.97 120.32 -70.65
C ASN A 1 150.13 119.37 -71.49
N SER A 2 150.53 118.12 -71.74
CA SER A 2 149.75 117.14 -72.52
C SER A 2 148.63 116.42 -71.74
N LEU A 3 148.46 116.71 -70.45
CA LEU A 3 147.38 116.12 -69.64
C LEU A 3 146.02 116.74 -70.00
N PRO A 4 144.93 115.93 -69.99
CA PRO A 4 143.57 116.42 -70.19
C PRO A 4 143.16 117.42 -69.09
N ALA A 5 142.13 118.22 -69.37
CA ALA A 5 141.50 119.03 -68.33
C ALA A 5 140.82 118.11 -67.31
N ALA A 6 140.73 118.52 -66.05
CA ALA A 6 140.19 117.69 -64.97
C ALA A 6 138.78 117.14 -65.26
N GLU A 7 137.97 117.89 -65.99
CA GLU A 7 136.62 117.51 -66.43
C GLU A 7 136.59 116.43 -67.53
N ASP A 8 137.69 116.27 -68.27
CA ASP A 8 137.86 115.27 -69.34
C ASP A 8 138.71 114.08 -68.88
N VAL A 9 139.18 114.06 -67.63
CA VAL A 9 139.96 112.95 -67.10
C VAL A 9 139.08 111.72 -67.02
N THR A 10 139.56 110.64 -67.62
CA THR A 10 138.98 109.32 -67.48
C THR A 10 139.92 108.43 -66.69
N ILE A 11 139.40 107.31 -66.17
CA ILE A 11 140.26 106.32 -65.50
C ILE A 11 141.41 105.83 -66.39
N ASN A 12 141.23 105.84 -67.72
CA ASN A 12 142.25 105.44 -68.68
C ASN A 12 143.42 106.45 -68.77
N ASP A 13 143.22 107.68 -68.30
CA ASP A 13 144.26 108.70 -68.26
C ASP A 13 145.17 108.55 -67.04
N LYS A 14 144.82 107.72 -66.05
CA LYS A 14 145.59 107.50 -64.80
C LYS A 14 147.07 107.22 -65.07
N SER A 15 147.37 106.24 -65.92
CA SER A 15 148.76 105.86 -66.21
C SER A 15 149.56 107.01 -66.83
N LYS A 16 148.94 107.85 -67.66
CA LYS A 16 149.59 109.05 -68.20
C LYS A 16 149.75 110.14 -67.14
N ILE A 17 148.78 110.31 -66.25
CA ILE A 17 148.83 111.28 -65.17
C ILE A 17 149.98 110.92 -64.22
N GLU A 18 150.11 109.64 -63.84
CA GLU A 18 151.22 109.12 -63.03
C GLU A 18 152.58 109.27 -63.71
N GLU A 19 152.72 108.93 -65.00
CA GLU A 19 153.96 109.16 -65.76
C GLU A 19 154.38 110.63 -65.74
N VAL A 20 153.42 111.55 -65.89
CA VAL A 20 153.70 112.98 -65.86
C VAL A 20 154.07 113.44 -64.44
N ARG A 21 153.50 112.84 -63.38
CA ARG A 21 153.92 113.07 -61.99
C ARG A 21 155.34 112.60 -61.73
N GLU A 22 155.70 111.39 -62.15
CA GLU A 22 157.06 110.87 -62.02
C GLU A 22 158.07 111.76 -62.77
N ALA A 23 157.72 112.16 -63.99
CA ALA A 23 158.54 113.07 -64.79
C ALA A 23 158.72 114.43 -64.09
N TYR A 24 157.67 114.95 -63.44
CA TYR A 24 157.75 116.17 -62.65
C TYR A 24 158.64 115.98 -61.40
N ASP A 25 158.50 114.86 -60.68
CA ASP A 25 159.23 114.60 -59.45
C ASP A 25 160.74 114.42 -59.65
N ALA A 26 161.14 113.86 -60.80
CA ALA A 26 162.55 113.68 -61.20
C ALA A 26 163.30 115.00 -61.47
N LEU A 27 162.61 116.12 -61.61
CA LEU A 27 163.23 117.43 -61.83
C LEU A 27 163.96 117.92 -60.57
N ASN A 28 165.17 118.47 -60.75
CA ASN A 28 165.89 119.13 -59.67
C ASN A 28 165.24 120.47 -59.29
N ALA A 29 165.64 121.07 -58.16
CA ALA A 29 165.01 122.29 -57.64
C ALA A 29 165.00 123.45 -58.66
N ALA A 30 166.10 123.64 -59.40
CA ALA A 30 166.19 124.68 -60.44
C ALA A 30 165.32 124.37 -61.67
N GLN A 31 165.13 123.09 -61.99
CA GLN A 31 164.27 122.63 -63.08
C GLN A 31 162.78 122.73 -62.71
N LYS A 32 162.42 122.44 -61.46
CA LYS A 32 161.04 122.60 -60.97
C LYS A 32 160.60 124.06 -60.96
N GLU A 33 161.50 125.00 -60.66
CA GLU A 33 161.23 126.44 -60.73
C GLU A 33 160.96 126.94 -62.16
N GLN A 34 161.43 126.20 -63.18
CA GLN A 34 161.08 126.48 -64.59
C GLN A 34 159.71 125.90 -64.99
N VAL A 35 159.14 124.97 -64.22
CA VAL A 35 157.78 124.48 -64.47
C VAL A 35 156.81 125.51 -63.89
N GLY A 36 156.15 126.26 -64.77
CA GLY A 36 155.18 127.27 -64.37
C GLY A 36 154.04 126.69 -63.52
N GLU A 37 153.56 127.49 -62.58
CA GLU A 37 152.54 127.14 -61.59
C GLU A 37 151.28 126.55 -62.24
N ASP A 38 150.84 127.11 -63.38
CA ASP A 38 149.67 126.63 -64.14
C ASP A 38 149.84 125.20 -64.68
N THR A 39 151.07 124.81 -65.06
CA THR A 39 151.35 123.48 -65.61
C THR A 39 151.35 122.43 -64.51
N TYR A 40 151.86 122.78 -63.33
CA TYR A 40 151.80 121.92 -62.15
C TYR A 40 150.37 121.76 -61.65
N LYS A 41 149.59 122.84 -61.63
CA LYS A 41 148.18 122.81 -61.24
C LYS A 41 147.34 121.88 -62.12
N LYS A 42 147.59 121.85 -63.44
CA LYS A 42 146.92 120.92 -64.36
C LYS A 42 147.18 119.45 -64.05
N LEU A 43 148.39 119.12 -63.59
CA LEU A 43 148.71 117.77 -63.15
C LEU A 43 147.94 117.43 -61.87
N THR A 44 147.96 118.33 -60.88
CA THR A 44 147.25 118.09 -59.60
C THR A 44 145.74 117.99 -59.78
N ASP A 45 145.12 118.84 -60.62
CA ASP A 45 143.69 118.79 -60.87
C ASP A 45 143.31 117.48 -61.60
N ALA A 46 144.18 116.99 -62.50
CA ALA A 46 143.95 115.73 -63.18
C ALA A 46 144.12 114.50 -62.26
N GLU A 47 145.07 114.54 -61.34
CA GLU A 47 145.23 113.52 -60.29
C GLU A 47 144.04 113.48 -59.35
N GLU A 48 143.53 114.65 -58.93
CA GLU A 48 142.36 114.74 -58.06
C GLU A 48 141.11 114.21 -58.77
N ALA A 49 140.95 114.52 -60.07
CA ALA A 49 139.86 113.98 -60.88
C ALA A 49 139.95 112.46 -61.08
N VAL A 50 141.14 111.90 -61.37
CA VAL A 50 141.31 110.45 -61.51
C VAL A 50 141.12 109.75 -60.17
N ALA A 51 141.62 110.33 -59.06
CA ALA A 51 141.41 109.80 -57.72
C ALA A 51 139.92 109.81 -57.32
N SER A 52 139.17 110.83 -57.74
CA SER A 52 137.72 110.88 -57.56
C SER A 52 136.99 109.78 -58.35
N ILE A 53 137.39 109.52 -59.60
CA ILE A 53 136.80 108.43 -60.41
C ILE A 53 137.16 107.06 -59.83
N GLU A 54 138.38 106.90 -59.31
CA GLU A 54 138.79 105.68 -58.61
C GLU A 54 137.97 105.45 -57.34
N ALA A 55 137.75 106.49 -56.55
CA ALA A 55 136.89 106.39 -55.37
C ALA A 55 135.45 106.01 -55.75
N ASP A 56 134.92 106.53 -56.87
CA ASP A 56 133.58 106.17 -57.37
C ASP A 56 133.50 104.72 -57.88
N ILE A 57 134.57 104.22 -58.53
CA ILE A 57 134.68 102.83 -58.95
C ILE A 57 134.82 101.89 -57.74
N GLU A 58 135.64 102.25 -56.74
CA GLU A 58 135.78 101.47 -55.50
C GLU A 58 134.45 101.39 -54.74
N ALA A 59 133.71 102.50 -54.64
CA ALA A 59 132.38 102.52 -54.03
C ALA A 59 131.39 101.59 -54.77
N ALA A 60 131.41 101.60 -56.11
CA ALA A 60 130.58 100.71 -56.93
C ALA A 60 131.01 99.23 -56.82
N GLN A 61 132.32 98.95 -56.71
CA GLN A 61 132.86 97.60 -56.54
C GLN A 61 132.46 97.00 -55.18
N ALA A 62 132.50 97.79 -54.09
CA ALA A 62 132.06 97.32 -52.78
C ALA A 62 130.59 96.86 -52.77
N VAL A 63 129.71 97.59 -53.47
CA VAL A 63 128.30 97.20 -53.64
C VAL A 63 128.15 95.98 -54.54
N LYS A 64 128.96 95.87 -55.60
CA LYS A 64 128.98 94.71 -56.49
C LYS A 64 129.29 93.42 -55.70
N GLU A 65 130.31 93.44 -54.85
CA GLU A 65 130.69 92.28 -54.02
C GLU A 65 129.57 91.86 -53.06
N GLN A 66 128.84 92.82 -52.48
CA GLN A 66 127.68 92.52 -51.64
C GLN A 66 126.55 91.83 -52.42
N ILE A 67 126.27 92.29 -53.64
CA ILE A 67 125.24 91.67 -54.50
C ILE A 67 125.66 90.27 -54.96
N ASP A 68 126.95 90.06 -55.25
CA ASP A 68 127.50 88.75 -55.65
C ASP A 68 127.44 87.71 -54.52
N ALA A 69 127.54 88.16 -53.26
CA ALA A 69 127.45 87.30 -52.09
C ALA A 69 126.03 86.80 -51.79
N LEU A 70 124.99 87.48 -52.31
CA LEU A 70 123.60 87.04 -52.15
C LEU A 70 123.37 85.70 -52.88
N PRO A 71 122.50 84.82 -52.36
CA PRO A 71 122.16 83.57 -53.03
C PRO A 71 121.56 83.82 -54.43
N ALA A 72 121.47 82.76 -55.23
CA ALA A 72 120.71 82.86 -56.48
C ALA A 72 119.23 83.11 -56.16
N ALA A 73 118.57 84.00 -56.90
CA ALA A 73 117.13 84.32 -56.77
C ALA A 73 116.21 83.10 -56.58
N THR A 74 116.50 81.95 -57.19
CA THR A 74 115.70 80.72 -57.05
C THR A 74 115.86 80.00 -55.70
N LYS A 75 116.82 80.43 -54.88
CA LYS A 75 117.12 79.89 -53.55
C LYS A 75 116.96 80.92 -52.44
N VAL A 76 116.44 82.11 -52.76
CA VAL A 76 116.15 83.13 -51.75
C VAL A 76 115.09 82.61 -50.80
N THR A 77 115.39 82.73 -49.51
CA THR A 77 114.51 82.41 -48.40
C THR A 77 114.30 83.65 -47.55
N VAL A 78 113.34 83.58 -46.64
CA VAL A 78 113.11 84.66 -45.65
C VAL A 78 114.34 84.94 -44.77
N ASN A 79 115.27 83.99 -44.63
CA ASN A 79 116.49 84.19 -43.86
C ASN A 79 117.50 85.10 -44.56
N ASP A 80 117.43 85.23 -45.89
CA ASP A 80 118.31 86.07 -46.70
C ASP A 80 117.85 87.55 -46.69
N LYS A 81 116.72 87.85 -46.06
CA LYS A 81 116.11 89.20 -45.97
C LYS A 81 117.12 90.27 -45.61
N LYS A 82 117.85 90.05 -44.52
CA LYS A 82 118.77 91.03 -43.96
C LYS A 82 119.88 91.38 -44.96
N ASP A 83 120.39 90.39 -45.66
CA ASP A 83 121.51 90.56 -46.58
C ASP A 83 121.05 91.20 -47.89
N ILE A 84 119.88 90.80 -48.42
CA ILE A 84 119.28 91.39 -49.63
C ILE A 84 118.90 92.86 -49.40
N GLU A 85 118.28 93.18 -48.27
CA GLU A 85 117.94 94.56 -47.89
C GLU A 85 119.20 95.41 -47.70
N ALA A 86 120.24 94.86 -47.09
CA ALA A 86 121.53 95.54 -46.92
C ALA A 86 122.20 95.84 -48.26
N ALA A 87 122.27 94.88 -49.17
CA ALA A 87 122.81 95.07 -50.52
C ALA A 87 121.98 96.09 -51.33
N LYS A 88 120.65 96.05 -51.20
CA LYS A 88 119.76 97.05 -51.81
C LYS A 88 120.01 98.45 -51.26
N ALA A 89 120.10 98.58 -49.95
CA ALA A 89 120.35 99.86 -49.29
C ALA A 89 121.72 100.43 -49.68
N ALA A 90 122.75 99.58 -49.75
CA ALA A 90 124.08 99.98 -50.20
C ALA A 90 124.08 100.44 -51.67
N TYR A 91 123.37 99.74 -52.56
CA TYR A 91 123.19 100.15 -53.95
C TYR A 91 122.41 101.47 -54.08
N ASP A 92 121.33 101.63 -53.32
CA ASP A 92 120.52 102.84 -53.34
C ASP A 92 121.30 104.07 -52.84
N ALA A 93 122.21 103.88 -51.88
CA ALA A 93 123.06 104.93 -51.31
C ALA A 93 124.16 105.44 -52.25
N LEU A 94 124.50 104.71 -53.33
CA LEU A 94 125.43 105.19 -54.35
C LEU A 94 124.89 106.43 -55.07
N THR A 95 125.79 107.35 -55.41
CA THR A 95 125.46 108.49 -56.29
C THR A 95 125.14 108.02 -57.71
N ASP A 96 124.49 108.87 -58.52
CA ASP A 96 124.14 108.51 -59.90
C ASP A 96 125.39 108.21 -60.76
N ALA A 97 126.50 108.91 -60.51
CA ALA A 97 127.79 108.64 -61.15
C ALA A 97 128.34 107.26 -60.74
N GLN A 98 128.32 106.93 -59.45
CA GLN A 98 128.80 105.64 -58.92
C GLN A 98 127.93 104.47 -59.41
N LYS A 99 126.61 104.64 -59.49
CA LYS A 99 125.69 103.62 -60.01
C LYS A 99 125.99 103.24 -61.46
N ASN A 100 126.58 104.12 -62.26
CA ASN A 100 126.97 103.79 -63.64
C ASN A 100 128.13 102.78 -63.70
N TYR A 101 128.96 102.71 -62.66
CA TYR A 101 130.06 101.75 -62.57
C TYR A 101 129.64 100.38 -62.01
N VAL A 102 128.43 100.26 -61.43
CA VAL A 102 127.85 98.95 -61.09
C VAL A 102 127.38 98.27 -62.38
N PRO A 103 127.84 97.05 -62.71
CA PRO A 103 127.44 96.41 -63.95
C PRO A 103 125.96 96.02 -63.95
N LEU A 104 125.38 95.92 -65.15
CA LEU A 104 123.95 95.67 -65.33
C LEU A 104 123.51 94.30 -64.79
N ALA A 105 124.40 93.31 -64.79
CA ALA A 105 124.11 91.97 -64.30
C ALA A 105 123.76 91.97 -62.80
N GLU A 106 124.51 92.71 -61.99
CA GLU A 106 124.33 92.82 -60.55
C GLU A 106 123.10 93.67 -60.21
N LYS A 107 122.82 94.74 -60.98
CA LYS A 107 121.56 95.49 -60.86
C LYS A 107 120.35 94.59 -61.09
N THR A 108 120.42 93.75 -62.11
CA THR A 108 119.34 92.80 -62.45
C THR A 108 119.21 91.71 -61.39
N LYS A 109 120.33 91.20 -60.89
CA LYS A 109 120.37 90.21 -59.81
C LYS A 109 119.70 90.76 -58.54
N LEU A 110 120.08 91.95 -58.10
CA LEU A 110 119.49 92.58 -56.91
C LEU A 110 117.98 92.79 -57.05
N LEU A 111 117.50 93.21 -58.23
CA LEU A 111 116.06 93.33 -58.49
C LEU A 111 115.33 91.98 -58.40
N LEU A 112 115.91 90.92 -58.96
CA LEU A 112 115.34 89.57 -58.91
C LEU A 112 115.38 88.99 -57.49
N ASP A 113 116.44 89.23 -56.74
CA ASP A 113 116.59 88.75 -55.36
C ASP A 113 115.57 89.44 -54.42
N VAL A 114 115.31 90.75 -54.61
CA VAL A 114 114.24 91.47 -53.88
C VAL A 114 112.85 90.93 -54.22
N ALA A 115 112.55 90.70 -55.50
CA ALA A 115 111.26 90.12 -55.91
C ALA A 115 111.09 88.67 -55.42
N ALA A 116 112.19 87.90 -55.37
CA ALA A 116 112.18 86.54 -54.84
C ALA A 116 111.99 86.52 -53.31
N LEU A 117 112.53 87.52 -52.59
CA LEU A 117 112.29 87.70 -51.17
C LEU A 117 110.82 88.02 -50.88
N ASP A 118 110.21 88.97 -51.59
CA ASP A 118 108.79 89.29 -51.44
C ASP A 118 107.90 88.05 -51.68
N ALA A 119 108.26 87.22 -52.67
CA ALA A 119 107.57 85.96 -52.95
C ALA A 119 107.78 84.91 -51.84
N ALA A 120 108.98 84.82 -51.28
CA ALA A 120 109.31 83.92 -50.17
C ALA A 120 108.60 84.33 -48.86
N GLU A 121 108.54 85.63 -48.57
CA GLU A 121 107.80 86.16 -47.41
C GLU A 121 106.30 85.90 -47.52
N LYS A 122 105.73 86.09 -48.71
CA LYS A 122 104.32 85.76 -48.97
C LYS A 122 104.05 84.27 -48.80
N PHE A 123 104.91 83.41 -49.37
CA PHE A 123 104.77 81.96 -49.26
C PHE A 123 104.84 81.50 -47.79
N ALA A 124 105.80 82.02 -47.01
CA ALA A 124 105.94 81.69 -45.59
C ALA A 124 104.73 82.14 -44.75
N ALA A 125 104.12 83.29 -45.08
CA ALA A 125 102.90 83.73 -44.42
C ALA A 125 101.67 82.86 -44.76
N ASP A 126 101.55 82.44 -46.02
CA ASP A 126 100.49 81.53 -46.47
C ASP A 126 100.66 80.11 -45.87
N GLU A 127 101.90 79.64 -45.72
CA GLU A 127 102.26 78.39 -45.04
C GLU A 127 101.90 78.44 -43.55
N ALA A 128 102.28 79.51 -42.84
CA ALA A 128 101.94 79.68 -41.42
C ALA A 128 100.41 79.74 -41.15
N ALA A 129 99.64 80.32 -42.07
CA ALA A 129 98.17 80.34 -41.98
C ALA A 129 97.56 78.94 -42.19
N ALA A 130 98.12 78.13 -43.10
CA ALA A 130 97.70 76.76 -43.31
C ALA A 130 98.05 75.85 -42.11
N ASP A 131 99.28 75.96 -41.58
CA ASP A 131 99.75 75.19 -40.41
C ASP A 131 98.87 75.43 -39.18
N ALA A 132 98.46 76.67 -38.92
CA ALA A 132 97.58 76.99 -37.80
C ALA A 132 96.23 76.27 -37.88
N VAL A 133 95.68 76.12 -39.08
CA VAL A 133 94.42 75.37 -39.30
C VAL A 133 94.66 73.86 -39.19
N GLU A 134 95.78 73.35 -39.69
CA GLU A 134 96.15 71.94 -39.51
C GLU A 134 96.28 71.57 -38.03
N ASP A 135 96.87 72.43 -37.21
CA ASP A 135 97.01 72.22 -35.77
C ASP A 135 95.64 72.16 -35.07
N MET A 136 94.69 73.02 -35.47
CA MET A 136 93.30 72.96 -34.98
C MET A 136 92.64 71.63 -35.34
N ILE A 137 92.81 71.16 -36.59
CA ILE A 137 92.22 69.89 -37.06
C ILE A 137 92.86 68.68 -36.36
N ARG A 138 94.18 68.71 -36.12
CA ARG A 138 94.92 67.64 -35.43
C ARG A 138 94.60 67.57 -33.93
N ALA A 139 94.18 68.68 -33.34
CA ALA A 139 93.73 68.73 -31.95
C ALA A 139 92.34 68.11 -31.75
N LEU A 140 91.53 67.98 -32.80
CA LEU A 140 90.25 67.28 -32.75
C LEU A 140 90.48 65.77 -32.49
N PRO A 141 89.56 65.08 -31.81
CA PRO A 141 89.65 63.63 -31.56
C PRO A 141 89.70 62.82 -32.87
N ALA A 142 90.02 61.53 -32.78
CA ALA A 142 89.87 60.65 -33.92
C ALA A 142 88.37 60.54 -34.30
N ALA A 143 88.07 60.34 -35.59
CA ALA A 143 86.68 60.33 -36.08
C ALA A 143 85.77 59.32 -35.35
N ASP A 144 86.31 58.17 -34.94
CA ASP A 144 85.57 57.14 -34.20
C ASP A 144 85.37 57.50 -32.72
N ASP A 145 86.13 58.46 -32.19
CA ASP A 145 86.07 58.97 -30.82
C ASP A 145 85.32 60.31 -30.72
N VAL A 146 84.77 60.82 -31.83
CA VAL A 146 84.02 62.08 -31.86
C VAL A 146 82.75 61.94 -31.03
N THR A 147 82.53 62.91 -30.16
CA THR A 147 81.34 63.03 -29.32
C THR A 147 80.61 64.33 -29.60
N LEU A 148 79.39 64.48 -29.07
CA LEU A 148 78.65 65.74 -29.22
C LEU A 148 79.36 66.94 -28.55
N GLU A 149 80.23 66.70 -27.55
CA GLU A 149 81.02 67.76 -26.90
C GLU A 149 82.05 68.38 -27.86
N ASP A 150 82.50 67.62 -28.86
CA ASP A 150 83.50 68.05 -29.84
C ASP A 150 82.91 68.94 -30.94
N LYS A 151 81.57 69.01 -31.06
CA LYS A 151 80.87 69.76 -32.10
C LYS A 151 81.39 71.20 -32.25
N ALA A 152 81.53 71.91 -31.14
CA ALA A 152 81.97 73.30 -31.16
C ALA A 152 83.41 73.44 -31.71
N ALA A 153 84.31 72.52 -31.34
CA ALA A 153 85.70 72.53 -31.81
C ALA A 153 85.79 72.17 -33.30
N ILE A 154 84.98 71.21 -33.76
CA ILE A 154 84.91 70.81 -35.18
C ILE A 154 84.38 71.97 -36.04
N GLU A 155 83.32 72.65 -35.59
CA GLU A 155 82.79 73.85 -36.26
C GLU A 155 83.80 74.99 -36.29
N GLU A 156 84.58 75.20 -35.21
CA GLU A 156 85.63 76.20 -35.15
C GLU A 156 86.77 75.90 -36.14
N ALA A 157 87.23 74.64 -36.19
CA ALA A 157 88.24 74.19 -37.15
C ALA A 157 87.74 74.32 -38.60
N LYS A 158 86.47 74.00 -38.85
CA LYS A 158 85.82 74.23 -40.15
C LYS A 158 85.81 75.70 -40.53
N ALA A 159 85.37 76.57 -39.63
CA ALA A 159 85.30 78.01 -39.88
C ALA A 159 86.70 78.59 -40.16
N ALA A 160 87.71 78.15 -39.41
CA ALA A 160 89.10 78.55 -39.63
C ALA A 160 89.63 78.06 -40.99
N TYR A 161 89.38 76.80 -41.37
CA TYR A 161 89.71 76.29 -42.70
C TYR A 161 88.97 77.07 -43.78
N ASP A 162 87.67 77.34 -43.61
CA ASP A 162 86.86 78.02 -44.62
C ASP A 162 87.29 79.46 -44.87
N ALA A 163 87.81 80.14 -43.84
CA ALA A 163 88.37 81.48 -43.91
C ALA A 163 89.69 81.57 -44.68
N LEU A 164 90.42 80.46 -44.88
CA LEU A 164 91.66 80.44 -45.66
C LEU A 164 91.41 80.84 -47.13
N THR A 165 92.39 81.54 -47.71
CA THR A 165 92.37 81.83 -49.15
C THR A 165 92.55 80.57 -50.00
N LYS A 166 92.26 80.67 -51.30
CA LYS A 166 92.39 79.53 -52.23
C LYS A 166 93.81 78.96 -52.32
N ASP A 167 94.83 79.80 -52.13
CA ASP A 167 96.21 79.36 -52.19
C ASP A 167 96.65 78.75 -50.85
N GLN A 168 96.22 79.32 -49.72
CA GLN A 168 96.42 78.74 -48.38
C GLN A 168 95.74 77.38 -48.22
N LYS A 169 94.51 77.21 -48.69
CA LYS A 169 93.80 75.91 -48.66
C LYS A 169 94.52 74.78 -49.43
N LYS A 170 95.35 75.12 -50.43
CA LYS A 170 96.16 74.12 -51.16
C LYS A 170 97.35 73.62 -50.34
N LEU A 171 97.83 74.45 -49.39
CA LEU A 171 98.94 74.11 -48.50
C LEU A 171 98.48 73.19 -47.36
N VAL A 172 97.21 73.28 -46.95
CA VAL A 172 96.62 72.33 -45.99
C VAL A 172 96.67 70.91 -46.57
N ASN A 173 97.29 69.99 -45.84
CA ASN A 173 97.46 68.60 -46.22
C ASN A 173 96.10 67.94 -46.48
N LEU A 174 96.08 67.02 -47.45
CA LEU A 174 94.92 66.21 -47.78
C LEU A 174 94.44 65.37 -46.59
N THR A 175 95.36 64.87 -45.75
CA THR A 175 95.01 64.06 -44.59
C THR A 175 94.19 64.83 -43.56
N ASP A 176 94.60 66.06 -43.23
CA ASP A 176 93.88 66.88 -42.25
C ASP A 176 92.52 67.33 -42.82
N ARG A 177 92.44 67.68 -44.12
CA ARG A 177 91.16 67.98 -44.77
C ARG A 177 90.19 66.79 -44.78
N ALA A 178 90.70 65.59 -45.02
CA ALA A 178 89.90 64.38 -44.96
C ALA A 178 89.42 64.09 -43.53
N LYS A 179 90.27 64.32 -42.53
CA LYS A 179 89.93 64.20 -41.12
C LYS A 179 88.78 65.14 -40.74
N LEU A 180 88.88 66.44 -41.04
CA LEU A 180 87.83 67.42 -40.75
C LEU A 180 86.48 67.03 -41.37
N ALA A 181 86.48 66.52 -42.61
CA ALA A 181 85.26 66.06 -43.27
C ALA A 181 84.66 64.78 -42.62
N LEU A 182 85.50 63.88 -42.12
CA LEU A 182 85.04 62.70 -41.37
C LEU A 182 84.49 63.10 -40.01
N ASP A 183 85.14 64.02 -39.31
CA ASP A 183 84.68 64.54 -38.01
C ASP A 183 83.32 65.27 -38.17
N GLU A 184 83.13 66.05 -39.25
CA GLU A 184 81.83 66.67 -39.60
C GLU A 184 80.72 65.63 -39.81
N ALA A 185 81.00 64.57 -40.58
CA ALA A 185 80.04 63.51 -40.84
C ALA A 185 79.73 62.67 -39.58
N ALA A 186 80.72 62.49 -38.70
CA ALA A 186 80.54 61.82 -37.42
C ALA A 186 79.59 62.60 -36.50
N ILE A 187 79.76 63.92 -36.38
CA ILE A 187 78.83 64.79 -35.63
C ILE A 187 77.42 64.73 -36.23
N GLU A 188 77.27 64.90 -37.55
CA GLU A 188 75.96 64.86 -38.20
C GLU A 188 75.24 63.52 -37.96
N LYS A 189 75.98 62.40 -37.98
CA LYS A 189 75.44 61.09 -37.64
C LYS A 189 74.97 61.03 -36.17
N ILE A 190 75.78 61.48 -35.22
CA ILE A 190 75.43 61.49 -33.78
C ILE A 190 74.16 62.32 -33.54
N GLU A 191 74.04 63.49 -34.17
CA GLU A 191 72.84 64.34 -34.04
C GLU A 191 71.58 63.67 -34.58
N ASN A 192 71.69 62.97 -35.72
CA ASN A 192 70.58 62.21 -36.28
C ASN A 192 70.19 61.01 -35.40
N ASP A 193 71.17 60.25 -34.90
CA ASP A 193 70.93 59.11 -34.01
C ASP A 193 70.23 59.55 -32.70
N ILE A 194 70.64 60.70 -32.13
CA ILE A 194 69.97 61.31 -30.97
C ILE A 194 68.53 61.72 -31.33
N ALA A 195 68.32 62.38 -32.48
CA ALA A 195 66.99 62.83 -32.88
C ALA A 195 66.01 61.66 -33.12
N GLU A 196 66.48 60.57 -33.71
CA GLU A 196 65.68 59.36 -33.92
C GLU A 196 65.33 58.66 -32.60
N ALA A 197 66.30 58.53 -31.68
CA ALA A 197 66.05 57.97 -30.35
C ALA A 197 65.09 58.83 -29.52
N GLU A 198 65.25 60.16 -29.51
CA GLU A 198 64.37 61.08 -28.78
C GLU A 198 62.92 61.03 -29.31
N ALA A 199 62.71 60.87 -30.62
CA ALA A 199 61.38 60.71 -31.19
C ALA A 199 60.67 59.45 -30.67
N VAL A 200 61.38 58.31 -30.59
CA VAL A 200 60.83 57.06 -30.02
C VAL A 200 60.59 57.21 -28.51
N LYS A 201 61.48 57.89 -27.79
CA LYS A 201 61.32 58.19 -26.37
C LYS A 201 60.08 59.03 -26.08
N GLU A 202 59.79 60.04 -26.90
CA GLU A 202 58.56 60.83 -26.79
C GLU A 202 57.31 59.94 -26.99
N GLN A 203 57.34 59.04 -27.98
CA GLN A 203 56.24 58.11 -28.25
C GLN A 203 55.98 57.15 -27.07
N ILE A 204 57.03 56.58 -26.46
CA ILE A 204 56.90 55.69 -25.30
C ILE A 204 56.40 56.47 -24.07
N ASN A 205 56.89 57.69 -23.85
CA ASN A 205 56.48 58.53 -22.73
C ASN A 205 55.04 59.04 -22.85
N ALA A 206 54.49 59.09 -24.06
CA ALA A 206 53.09 59.44 -24.30
C ALA A 206 52.10 58.30 -23.96
N LEU A 207 52.58 57.05 -23.83
CA LEU A 207 51.77 55.92 -23.37
C LEU A 207 51.28 56.17 -21.93
N PRO A 208 50.11 55.65 -21.53
CA PRO A 208 49.59 55.80 -20.16
C PRO A 208 50.53 55.19 -19.12
N ALA A 209 50.28 55.45 -17.83
CA ALA A 209 50.97 54.69 -16.79
C ALA A 209 50.48 53.24 -16.80
N ALA A 210 51.34 52.27 -16.48
CA ALA A 210 51.00 50.84 -16.52
C ALA A 210 49.71 50.46 -15.76
N ALA A 211 49.42 51.15 -14.65
CA ALA A 211 48.20 50.94 -13.86
C ALA A 211 46.91 51.46 -14.54
N ASP A 212 47.04 52.37 -15.50
CA ASP A 212 45.95 52.98 -16.26
C ASP A 212 45.82 52.42 -17.68
N VAL A 213 46.63 51.40 -18.03
CA VAL A 213 46.57 50.72 -19.33
C VAL A 213 45.21 50.05 -19.47
N ALA A 214 44.57 50.29 -20.61
CA ALA A 214 43.34 49.67 -21.05
C ALA A 214 43.52 49.04 -22.43
N LEU A 215 42.56 48.21 -22.83
CA LEU A 215 42.65 47.45 -24.09
C LEU A 215 42.72 48.34 -25.34
N ASP A 216 42.15 49.55 -25.27
CA ASP A 216 42.21 50.55 -26.33
C ASP A 216 43.61 51.16 -26.52
N ASN A 217 44.50 51.03 -25.53
CA ASN A 217 45.91 51.44 -25.64
C ASN A 217 46.78 50.41 -26.38
N ALA A 218 46.28 49.18 -26.63
CA ALA A 218 47.04 48.13 -27.29
C ALA A 218 47.68 48.55 -28.63
N PRO A 219 46.98 49.25 -29.54
CA PRO A 219 47.58 49.68 -30.81
C PRO A 219 48.75 50.66 -30.62
N ASP A 220 48.65 51.57 -29.64
CA ASP A 220 49.67 52.58 -29.37
C ASP A 220 50.92 51.96 -28.74
N ILE A 221 50.75 51.01 -27.81
CA ILE A 221 51.84 50.23 -27.20
C ILE A 221 52.56 49.41 -28.28
N MET A 222 51.81 48.71 -29.14
CA MET A 222 52.39 47.96 -30.27
C MET A 222 53.14 48.87 -31.25
N ALA A 223 52.63 50.07 -31.52
CA ALA A 223 53.29 51.04 -32.38
C ALA A 223 54.59 51.56 -31.74
N ALA A 224 54.61 51.81 -30.43
CA ALA A 224 55.81 52.22 -29.69
C ALA A 224 56.88 51.11 -29.70
N ARG A 225 56.50 49.84 -29.50
CA ARG A 225 57.42 48.70 -29.63
C ARG A 225 57.98 48.58 -31.05
N ALA A 226 57.13 48.73 -32.07
CA ALA A 226 57.59 48.69 -33.46
C ALA A 226 58.58 49.83 -33.76
N ALA A 227 58.33 51.02 -33.25
CA ALA A 227 59.24 52.17 -33.37
C ALA A 227 60.58 51.91 -32.66
N TYR A 228 60.55 51.36 -31.44
CA TYR A 228 61.76 50.95 -30.71
C TYR A 228 62.55 49.88 -31.47
N GLU A 229 61.91 48.86 -32.03
CA GLU A 229 62.61 47.81 -32.78
C GLU A 229 63.22 48.30 -34.11
N ALA A 230 62.68 49.37 -34.69
CA ALA A 230 63.20 49.99 -35.90
C ALA A 230 64.50 50.78 -35.67
N LEU A 231 64.82 51.14 -34.43
CA LEU A 231 66.10 51.76 -34.06
C LEU A 231 67.28 50.79 -34.22
N THR A 232 68.45 51.32 -34.57
CA THR A 232 69.71 50.56 -34.54
C THR A 232 70.16 50.30 -33.10
N ASP A 233 71.13 49.41 -32.90
CA ASP A 233 71.66 49.09 -31.56
C ASP A 233 72.28 50.32 -30.89
N GLU A 234 72.97 51.18 -31.65
CA GLU A 234 73.52 52.44 -31.15
C GLU A 234 72.42 53.42 -30.73
N GLN A 235 71.31 53.48 -31.48
CA GLN A 235 70.18 54.34 -31.17
C GLN A 235 69.36 53.82 -29.97
N LYS A 236 69.18 52.50 -29.86
CA LYS A 236 68.54 51.86 -28.70
C LYS A 236 69.31 52.14 -27.41
N ALA A 237 70.65 52.18 -27.47
CA ALA A 237 71.48 52.52 -26.32
C ALA A 237 71.28 53.96 -25.79
N LEU A 238 70.66 54.84 -26.58
CA LEU A 238 70.29 56.20 -26.17
C LEU A 238 68.92 56.26 -25.45
N ILE A 239 68.12 55.18 -25.51
CA ILE A 239 66.89 55.05 -24.73
C ILE A 239 67.26 54.63 -23.30
N ASP A 240 66.87 55.43 -22.33
CA ASP A 240 67.13 55.11 -20.92
C ASP A 240 66.33 53.91 -20.42
N GLU A 241 66.86 53.25 -19.40
CA GLU A 241 66.30 52.05 -18.80
C GLU A 241 64.86 52.27 -18.29
N ASP A 242 64.56 53.45 -17.74
CA ASP A 242 63.22 53.78 -17.25
C ASP A 242 62.20 53.87 -18.39
N THR A 243 62.57 54.49 -19.51
CA THR A 243 61.72 54.56 -20.72
C THR A 243 61.47 53.17 -21.31
N TYR A 244 62.52 52.35 -21.46
CA TYR A 244 62.35 50.98 -21.98
C TYR A 244 61.51 50.11 -21.03
N LYS A 245 61.76 50.23 -19.72
CA LYS A 245 60.99 49.54 -18.68
C LYS A 245 59.50 49.91 -18.75
N LYS A 246 59.19 51.20 -18.94
CA LYS A 246 57.81 51.65 -19.13
C LYS A 246 57.13 50.93 -20.29
N LEU A 247 57.79 50.84 -21.45
CA LEU A 247 57.25 50.11 -22.60
C LEU A 247 56.93 48.66 -22.25
N THR A 248 57.84 47.97 -21.56
CA THR A 248 57.62 46.56 -21.17
C THR A 248 56.53 46.40 -20.10
N GLU A 249 56.42 47.31 -19.13
CA GLU A 249 55.35 47.27 -18.13
C GLU A 249 53.97 47.51 -18.78
N ASP A 250 53.88 48.40 -19.76
CA ASP A 250 52.66 48.63 -20.54
C ASP A 250 52.32 47.40 -21.42
N GLU A 251 53.33 46.74 -22.02
CA GLU A 251 53.19 45.47 -22.77
C GLU A 251 52.66 44.32 -21.90
N ASP A 252 53.20 44.18 -20.69
CA ASP A 252 52.77 43.15 -19.73
C ASP A 252 51.34 43.46 -19.24
N ALA A 253 51.04 44.71 -18.90
CA ALA A 253 49.70 45.13 -18.46
C ALA A 253 48.63 44.86 -19.53
N VAL A 254 48.89 45.20 -20.80
CA VAL A 254 47.93 44.92 -21.88
C VAL A 254 47.79 43.42 -22.15
N SER A 255 48.87 42.64 -22.03
CA SER A 255 48.85 41.18 -22.16
C SER A 255 48.00 40.53 -21.06
N ASP A 256 48.11 41.00 -19.82
CA ASP A 256 47.30 40.53 -18.69
C ASP A 256 45.82 40.87 -18.87
N ILE A 257 45.50 42.07 -19.36
CA ILE A 257 44.12 42.45 -19.70
C ILE A 257 43.56 41.53 -20.79
N ILE A 258 44.29 41.35 -21.90
CA ILE A 258 43.87 40.47 -23.01
C ILE A 258 43.60 39.05 -22.54
N SER A 259 44.44 38.53 -21.63
CA SER A 259 44.32 37.17 -21.10
C SER A 259 43.13 37.03 -20.12
N THR A 260 42.72 38.12 -19.46
CA THR A 260 41.64 38.13 -18.46
C THR A 260 40.24 38.32 -19.09
N GLU A 261 40.13 39.06 -20.20
CA GLU A 261 38.83 39.36 -20.85
C GLU A 261 37.99 38.12 -21.22
N PRO A 262 38.56 37.03 -21.78
CA PRO A 262 37.81 35.80 -22.04
C PRO A 262 37.21 35.18 -20.77
N VAL A 263 37.90 35.28 -19.63
CA VAL A 263 37.43 34.75 -18.35
C VAL A 263 36.26 35.59 -17.83
N LYS A 264 36.35 36.92 -17.90
CA LYS A 264 35.21 37.80 -17.58
C LYS A 264 34.00 37.51 -18.46
N ALA A 265 34.19 37.26 -19.75
CA ALA A 265 33.10 36.91 -20.66
C ALA A 265 32.42 35.60 -20.26
N LEU A 266 33.18 34.56 -19.88
CA LEU A 266 32.63 33.30 -19.37
C LEU A 266 31.81 33.52 -18.09
N ILE A 267 32.35 34.25 -17.12
CA ILE A 267 31.67 34.55 -15.86
C ILE A 267 30.39 35.37 -16.10
N ASN A 268 30.46 36.38 -16.97
CA ASN A 268 29.31 37.22 -17.29
C ASN A 268 28.21 36.48 -18.05
N ALA A 269 28.55 35.41 -18.77
CA ALA A 269 27.58 34.54 -19.45
C ALA A 269 26.83 33.60 -18.50
N LEU A 270 27.28 33.44 -17.25
CA LEU A 270 26.55 32.64 -16.27
C LEU A 270 25.14 33.22 -16.01
N PRO A 271 24.14 32.37 -15.72
CA PRO A 271 22.81 32.83 -15.33
C PRO A 271 22.86 33.62 -14.02
N ALA A 272 21.81 34.39 -13.74
CA ALA A 272 21.62 34.99 -12.42
C ALA A 272 21.39 33.88 -11.38
N ALA A 273 21.74 34.12 -10.11
CA ALA A 273 21.69 33.11 -9.06
C ALA A 273 20.31 32.46 -8.89
N GLU A 274 19.24 33.24 -9.04
CA GLU A 274 17.85 32.79 -8.99
C GLU A 274 17.44 31.91 -10.18
N ASP A 275 18.17 31.98 -11.30
CA ASP A 275 17.90 31.28 -12.55
C ASP A 275 18.83 30.07 -12.76
N VAL A 276 19.79 29.85 -11.86
CA VAL A 276 20.71 28.70 -11.93
C VAL A 276 19.90 27.40 -11.87
N THR A 277 20.25 26.47 -12.76
CA THR A 277 19.72 25.11 -12.81
C THR A 277 20.85 24.10 -12.75
N ILE A 278 20.52 22.82 -12.55
CA ILE A 278 21.53 21.75 -12.56
C ILE A 278 22.25 21.60 -13.91
N ASN A 279 21.63 22.05 -15.01
CA ASN A 279 22.25 22.01 -16.34
C ASN A 279 23.35 23.07 -16.50
N ASP A 280 23.42 24.05 -15.61
CA ASP A 280 24.42 25.11 -15.64
C ASP A 280 25.75 24.69 -14.99
N LYS A 281 25.79 23.51 -14.37
CA LYS A 281 26.94 22.96 -13.65
C LYS A 281 28.24 23.05 -14.46
N ASP A 282 28.24 22.51 -15.67
CA ASP A 282 29.44 22.46 -16.52
C ASP A 282 29.94 23.88 -16.86
N TYR A 283 29.02 24.84 -17.04
CA TYR A 283 29.38 26.23 -17.34
C TYR A 283 29.98 26.94 -16.12
N ILE A 284 29.42 26.72 -14.93
CA ILE A 284 29.92 27.28 -13.67
C ILE A 284 31.31 26.71 -13.35
N GLU A 285 31.48 25.38 -13.46
CA GLU A 285 32.78 24.72 -13.26
C GLU A 285 33.83 25.23 -14.26
N THR A 286 33.47 25.35 -15.55
CA THR A 286 34.36 25.90 -16.57
C THR A 286 34.78 27.34 -16.25
N ALA A 287 33.85 28.18 -15.80
CA ALA A 287 34.16 29.56 -15.42
C ALA A 287 35.08 29.64 -14.20
N ARG A 288 34.87 28.77 -13.20
CA ARG A 288 35.75 28.65 -12.02
C ARG A 288 37.15 28.18 -12.40
N GLU A 289 37.28 27.14 -13.21
CA GLU A 289 38.57 26.64 -13.68
C GLU A 289 39.33 27.72 -14.46
N ALA A 290 38.65 28.45 -15.35
CA ALA A 290 39.24 29.56 -16.09
C ALA A 290 39.71 30.69 -15.17
N TYR A 291 38.93 31.03 -14.13
CA TYR A 291 39.33 32.01 -13.11
C TYR A 291 40.54 31.53 -12.30
N GLU A 292 40.59 30.26 -11.91
CA GLU A 292 41.71 29.72 -11.14
C GLU A 292 43.02 29.60 -11.94
N ALA A 293 42.93 29.49 -13.26
CA ALA A 293 44.09 29.48 -14.15
C ALA A 293 44.76 30.87 -14.30
N LEU A 294 44.07 31.95 -13.91
CA LEU A 294 44.62 33.30 -13.91
C LEU A 294 45.70 33.47 -12.82
N THR A 295 46.71 34.29 -13.11
CA THR A 295 47.68 34.74 -12.11
C THR A 295 47.04 35.68 -11.10
N ASP A 296 47.69 35.92 -9.94
CA ASP A 296 47.16 36.84 -8.93
C ASP A 296 46.95 38.26 -9.46
N GLY A 297 47.82 38.72 -10.37
CA GLY A 297 47.67 40.02 -11.05
C GLY A 297 46.45 40.05 -11.97
N GLN A 298 46.24 38.98 -12.75
CA GLN A 298 45.09 38.85 -13.66
C GLN A 298 43.77 38.68 -12.90
N LYS A 299 43.75 37.96 -11.78
CA LYS A 299 42.58 37.84 -10.90
C LYS A 299 42.15 39.20 -10.36
N ALA A 300 43.09 40.09 -10.03
CA ALA A 300 42.79 41.45 -9.58
C ALA A 300 42.14 42.34 -10.67
N LEU A 301 42.25 41.95 -11.95
CA LEU A 301 41.58 42.62 -13.07
C LEU A 301 40.13 42.15 -13.26
N VAL A 302 39.71 41.04 -12.63
CA VAL A 302 38.31 40.61 -12.59
C VAL A 302 37.57 41.46 -11.58
N ASP A 303 36.56 42.20 -12.04
CA ASP A 303 35.80 43.08 -11.17
C ASP A 303 34.99 42.33 -10.11
N GLU A 304 34.70 43.03 -9.01
CA GLU A 304 33.99 42.47 -7.86
C GLU A 304 32.61 41.93 -8.24
N ASP A 305 31.91 42.57 -9.19
CA ASP A 305 30.59 42.14 -9.66
C ASP A 305 30.68 40.81 -10.41
N SER A 306 31.66 40.65 -11.31
CA SER A 306 31.93 39.40 -12.03
C SER A 306 32.30 38.28 -11.04
N TYR A 307 33.26 38.52 -10.14
CA TYR A 307 33.65 37.51 -9.15
C TYR A 307 32.47 37.10 -8.26
N LYS A 308 31.67 38.08 -7.81
CA LYS A 308 30.46 37.83 -7.03
C LYS A 308 29.44 37.00 -7.81
N LYS A 309 29.25 37.27 -9.11
CA LYS A 309 28.36 36.51 -9.97
C LYS A 309 28.77 35.03 -10.07
N LEU A 310 30.06 34.74 -10.20
CA LEU A 310 30.59 33.37 -10.17
C LEU A 310 30.28 32.69 -8.83
N THR A 311 30.58 33.35 -7.71
CA THR A 311 30.35 32.75 -6.37
C THR A 311 28.87 32.58 -6.04
N ASP A 312 28.02 33.52 -6.43
CA ASP A 312 26.57 33.41 -6.22
C ASP A 312 25.99 32.23 -7.02
N ALA A 313 26.47 32.03 -8.26
CA ALA A 313 26.06 30.91 -9.10
C ALA A 313 26.49 29.55 -8.50
N GLU A 314 27.71 29.47 -7.94
CA GLU A 314 28.19 28.27 -7.24
C GLU A 314 27.38 27.97 -5.97
N GLU A 315 27.06 29.00 -5.17
CA GLU A 315 26.24 28.81 -3.98
C GLU A 315 24.82 28.35 -4.34
N ALA A 316 24.23 28.91 -5.40
CA ALA A 316 22.94 28.48 -5.91
C ALA A 316 22.98 27.03 -6.42
N LEU A 317 24.01 26.65 -7.18
CA LEU A 317 24.21 25.28 -7.64
C LEU A 317 24.36 24.30 -6.47
N ALA A 318 25.17 24.64 -5.47
CA ALA A 318 25.35 23.81 -4.29
C ALA A 318 24.03 23.54 -3.53
N LYS A 319 23.17 24.55 -3.41
CA LYS A 319 21.82 24.38 -2.82
C LYS A 319 20.93 23.47 -3.66
N ILE A 320 21.00 23.56 -4.99
CA ILE A 320 20.26 22.67 -5.90
C ILE A 320 20.75 21.23 -5.75
N GLU A 321 22.06 21.01 -5.70
CA GLU A 321 22.64 19.68 -5.50
C GLU A 321 22.24 19.09 -4.14
N GLU A 322 22.28 19.90 -3.07
CA GLU A 322 21.82 19.49 -1.73
C GLU A 322 20.32 19.12 -1.74
N GLN A 323 19.48 19.90 -2.42
CA GLN A 323 18.05 19.62 -2.54
C GLN A 323 17.78 18.34 -3.36
N ILE A 324 18.48 18.14 -4.48
CA ILE A 324 18.37 16.91 -5.28
C ILE A 324 18.76 15.69 -4.43
N GLN A 325 19.84 15.80 -3.67
CA GLN A 325 20.28 14.73 -2.77
C GLN A 325 19.25 14.47 -1.66
N ALA A 326 18.71 15.52 -1.03
CA ALA A 326 17.69 15.40 0.01
C ALA A 326 16.40 14.76 -0.53
N ASP A 327 15.97 15.13 -1.74
CA ASP A 327 14.79 14.53 -2.38
C ASP A 327 15.02 13.05 -2.71
N ALA A 328 16.22 12.69 -3.18
CA ALA A 328 16.61 11.30 -3.42
C ALA A 328 16.64 10.48 -2.13
N GLU A 329 17.18 11.02 -1.03
CA GLU A 329 17.22 10.37 0.28
C GLU A 329 15.81 10.17 0.87
N ALA A 330 14.93 11.17 0.76
CA ALA A 330 13.55 11.06 1.20
C ALA A 330 12.79 9.96 0.45
N ALA A 331 12.93 9.90 -0.88
CA ALA A 331 12.33 8.85 -1.69
C ALA A 331 12.91 7.46 -1.37
N GLN A 332 14.23 7.36 -1.18
CA GLN A 332 14.92 6.11 -0.81
C GLN A 332 14.46 5.59 0.56
N ALA A 333 14.27 6.46 1.56
CA ALA A 333 13.78 6.06 2.87
C ALA A 333 12.37 5.42 2.79
N VAL A 334 11.47 5.99 1.99
CA VAL A 334 10.14 5.42 1.75
C VAL A 334 10.23 4.09 0.99
N LYS A 335 11.10 4.02 -0.02
CA LYS A 335 11.37 2.77 -0.77
C LYS A 335 11.80 1.64 0.18
N GLU A 336 12.72 1.91 1.09
CA GLU A 336 13.20 0.92 2.07
C GLU A 336 12.11 0.46 3.03
N GLN A 337 11.23 1.37 3.47
CA GLN A 337 10.07 0.99 4.29
C GLN A 337 9.11 0.05 3.54
N ILE A 338 8.83 0.33 2.26
CA ILE A 338 7.97 -0.52 1.41
C ILE A 338 8.63 -1.88 1.13
N ASP A 339 9.94 -1.91 0.88
CA ASP A 339 10.71 -3.14 0.67
C ASP A 339 10.75 -4.03 1.92
N ALA A 340 10.72 -3.43 3.11
CA ALA A 340 10.70 -4.15 4.38
C ALA A 340 9.34 -4.83 4.68
N LEU A 341 8.25 -4.38 4.03
CA LEU A 341 6.95 -5.03 4.17
C LEU A 341 7.01 -6.48 3.63
N PRO A 342 6.31 -7.43 4.25
CA PRO A 342 6.33 -8.83 3.84
C PRO A 342 5.85 -8.98 2.38
N ALA A 343 6.14 -10.14 1.78
CA ALA A 343 5.56 -10.48 0.49
C ALA A 343 4.01 -10.51 0.60
N ALA A 344 3.30 -10.01 -0.41
CA ALA A 344 1.84 -9.88 -0.40
C ALA A 344 1.08 -11.16 0.02
N ASN A 345 1.57 -12.35 -0.34
CA ASN A 345 0.97 -13.63 0.05
C ASN A 345 1.28 -14.08 1.49
N LYS A 346 2.00 -13.25 2.24
CA LYS A 346 2.40 -13.43 3.64
C LYS A 346 1.92 -12.27 4.52
N VAL A 347 1.24 -11.28 3.97
CA VAL A 347 0.61 -10.20 4.74
C VAL A 347 -0.44 -10.80 5.67
N THR A 348 -0.41 -10.36 6.92
CA THR A 348 -1.33 -10.71 7.99
C THR A 348 -1.88 -9.45 8.66
N VAL A 349 -2.87 -9.61 9.53
CA VAL A 349 -3.43 -8.49 10.32
C VAL A 349 -2.40 -7.80 11.23
N ASN A 350 -1.29 -8.47 11.57
CA ASN A 350 -0.22 -7.88 12.39
C ASN A 350 0.68 -6.91 11.61
N ASP A 351 0.63 -6.95 10.28
CA ASP A 351 1.43 -6.08 9.40
C ASP A 351 0.75 -4.72 9.16
N LYS A 352 -0.47 -4.53 9.70
CA LYS A 352 -1.30 -3.33 9.54
C LYS A 352 -0.54 -2.04 9.81
N ASP A 353 0.06 -1.91 11.00
CA ASP A 353 0.75 -0.70 11.41
C ASP A 353 1.92 -0.37 10.47
N ALA A 354 2.63 -1.39 9.96
CA ALA A 354 3.75 -1.20 9.05
C ALA A 354 3.29 -0.74 7.65
N ILE A 355 2.22 -1.34 7.12
CA ILE A 355 1.65 -0.96 5.81
C ILE A 355 1.08 0.47 5.87
N GLU A 356 0.33 0.80 6.93
CA GLU A 356 -0.22 2.15 7.14
C GLU A 356 0.90 3.19 7.32
N ALA A 357 1.98 2.84 8.04
CA ALA A 357 3.15 3.71 8.18
C ALA A 357 3.86 3.95 6.83
N ALA A 358 4.05 2.91 6.03
CA ALA A 358 4.65 3.04 4.70
C ALA A 358 3.79 3.90 3.76
N ARG A 359 2.44 3.76 3.82
CA ARG A 359 1.52 4.62 3.07
C ARG A 359 1.59 6.07 3.54
N ALA A 360 1.57 6.31 4.85
CA ALA A 360 1.68 7.67 5.39
C ALA A 360 3.01 8.33 5.01
N ALA A 361 4.11 7.56 5.05
CA ALA A 361 5.43 8.04 4.65
C ALA A 361 5.46 8.39 3.15
N TYR A 362 4.87 7.57 2.29
CA TYR A 362 4.73 7.85 0.86
C TYR A 362 3.87 9.10 0.59
N ASP A 363 2.74 9.25 1.29
CA ASP A 363 1.83 10.38 1.10
C ASP A 363 2.44 11.72 1.56
N ALA A 364 3.34 11.68 2.56
CA ALA A 364 4.07 12.83 3.07
C ALA A 364 5.16 13.36 2.13
N LEU A 365 5.59 12.58 1.13
CA LEU A 365 6.54 13.03 0.11
C LEU A 365 5.93 14.14 -0.78
N THR A 366 6.78 15.06 -1.24
CA THR A 366 6.42 16.04 -2.27
C THR A 366 6.19 15.35 -3.62
N ASP A 367 5.55 16.02 -4.59
CA ASP A 367 5.30 15.42 -5.91
C ASP A 367 6.60 15.02 -6.63
N ALA A 368 7.65 15.86 -6.54
CA ALA A 368 8.96 15.54 -7.09
C ALA A 368 9.60 14.31 -6.42
N GLN A 369 9.54 14.23 -5.09
CA GLN A 369 10.02 13.07 -4.33
C GLN A 369 9.24 11.79 -4.64
N LYS A 370 7.91 11.90 -4.79
CA LYS A 370 7.05 10.77 -5.21
C LYS A 370 7.42 10.25 -6.58
N GLU A 371 7.87 11.11 -7.50
CA GLU A 371 8.30 10.71 -8.84
C GLU A 371 9.59 9.86 -8.80
N LEU A 372 10.47 10.13 -7.84
CA LEU A 372 11.70 9.36 -7.59
C LEU A 372 11.45 7.97 -6.97
N VAL A 373 10.32 7.75 -6.28
CA VAL A 373 9.96 6.40 -5.80
C VAL A 373 9.66 5.50 -7.00
N PRO A 374 10.34 4.35 -7.18
CA PRO A 374 10.14 3.54 -8.37
C PRO A 374 8.74 2.92 -8.41
N PHE A 375 8.28 2.60 -9.62
CA PHE A 375 6.94 2.09 -9.85
C PHE A 375 6.65 0.76 -9.12
N ALA A 376 7.68 -0.08 -8.96
CA ALA A 376 7.54 -1.39 -8.34
C ALA A 376 7.09 -1.27 -6.87
N GLU A 377 7.63 -0.31 -6.13
CA GLU A 377 7.32 -0.05 -4.72
C GLU A 377 5.94 0.61 -4.58
N LYS A 378 5.61 1.55 -5.45
CA LYS A 378 4.23 2.11 -5.52
C LYS A 378 3.19 1.02 -5.72
N ALA A 379 3.46 0.10 -6.65
CA ALA A 379 2.58 -1.03 -6.92
C ALA A 379 2.55 -2.02 -5.75
N LYS A 380 3.70 -2.29 -5.13
CA LYS A 380 3.80 -3.17 -3.96
C LYS A 380 2.95 -2.65 -2.81
N LEU A 381 3.04 -1.36 -2.47
CA LEU A 381 2.25 -0.76 -1.40
C LEU A 381 0.73 -0.96 -1.61
N VAL A 382 0.23 -0.71 -2.83
CA VAL A 382 -1.19 -0.91 -3.17
C VAL A 382 -1.58 -2.40 -3.07
N VAL A 383 -0.70 -3.31 -3.50
CA VAL A 383 -0.94 -4.74 -3.40
C VAL A 383 -0.94 -5.21 -1.93
N ASP A 384 -0.03 -4.68 -1.11
CA ASP A 384 0.06 -5.00 0.32
C ASP A 384 -1.17 -4.48 1.08
N GLU A 385 -1.68 -3.30 0.75
CA GLU A 385 -2.96 -2.78 1.28
C GLU A 385 -4.14 -3.69 0.94
N ALA A 386 -4.26 -4.10 -0.33
CA ALA A 386 -5.31 -5.04 -0.73
C ALA A 386 -5.16 -6.42 -0.07
N ALA A 387 -3.92 -6.87 0.16
CA ALA A 387 -3.64 -8.10 0.87
C ALA A 387 -4.00 -8.00 2.36
N LEU A 388 -3.77 -6.83 2.98
CA LEU A 388 -4.19 -6.55 4.36
C LEU A 388 -5.71 -6.58 4.49
N ASP A 389 -6.46 -5.92 3.60
CA ASP A 389 -7.93 -5.97 3.56
C ASP A 389 -8.44 -7.42 3.46
N ALA A 390 -7.80 -8.24 2.62
CA ALA A 390 -8.13 -9.65 2.48
C ALA A 390 -7.79 -10.45 3.76
N ALA A 391 -6.67 -10.15 4.43
CA ALA A 391 -6.27 -10.78 5.67
C ALA A 391 -7.22 -10.41 6.83
N GLU A 392 -7.63 -9.15 6.95
CA GLU A 392 -8.63 -8.70 7.94
C GLU A 392 -9.97 -9.40 7.72
N LYS A 393 -10.41 -9.49 6.45
CA LYS A 393 -11.65 -10.22 6.11
C LYS A 393 -11.54 -11.71 6.46
N PHE A 394 -10.43 -12.35 6.13
CA PHE A 394 -10.22 -13.76 6.45
C PHE A 394 -10.21 -13.99 7.97
N ALA A 395 -9.51 -13.15 8.73
CA ALA A 395 -9.49 -13.23 10.19
C ALA A 395 -10.88 -13.02 10.81
N ALA A 396 -11.71 -12.13 10.24
CA ALA A 396 -13.09 -11.96 10.66
C ALA A 396 -13.97 -13.18 10.32
N ASP A 397 -13.78 -13.77 9.14
CA ASP A 397 -14.49 -14.99 8.73
C ASP A 397 -14.09 -16.20 9.60
N GLU A 398 -12.81 -16.31 9.96
CA GLU A 398 -12.27 -17.32 10.89
C GLU A 398 -12.87 -17.13 12.29
N ALA A 399 -12.84 -15.91 12.84
CA ALA A 399 -13.44 -15.61 14.14
C ALA A 399 -14.96 -15.90 14.20
N ALA A 400 -15.68 -15.64 13.10
CA ALA A 400 -17.11 -15.96 13.01
C ALA A 400 -17.36 -17.48 13.00
N ALA A 401 -16.49 -18.25 12.31
CA ALA A 401 -16.57 -19.71 12.32
C ALA A 401 -16.22 -20.29 13.71
N ASP A 402 -15.13 -19.82 14.32
CA ASP A 402 -14.69 -20.24 15.67
C ASP A 402 -15.78 -20.01 16.72
N ALA A 403 -16.48 -18.87 16.67
CA ALA A 403 -17.58 -18.58 17.59
C ALA A 403 -18.72 -19.63 17.48
N VAL A 404 -19.05 -20.08 16.26
CA VAL A 404 -20.05 -21.13 16.05
C VAL A 404 -19.51 -22.49 16.48
N GLU A 405 -18.24 -22.81 16.21
CA GLU A 405 -17.62 -24.02 16.71
C GLU A 405 -17.66 -24.10 18.24
N ASP A 406 -17.39 -23.00 18.94
CA ASP A 406 -17.47 -22.93 20.39
C ASP A 406 -18.89 -23.17 20.91
N MET A 407 -19.92 -22.62 20.26
CA MET A 407 -21.32 -22.93 20.58
C MET A 407 -21.61 -24.43 20.42
N ILE A 408 -21.16 -25.05 19.33
CA ILE A 408 -21.38 -26.48 19.06
C ILE A 408 -20.61 -27.36 20.06
N ARG A 409 -19.39 -26.99 20.43
CA ARG A 409 -18.56 -27.70 21.41
C ARG A 409 -19.12 -27.61 22.82
N ALA A 410 -19.86 -26.54 23.13
CA ALA A 410 -20.54 -26.35 24.41
C ALA A 410 -21.79 -27.23 24.58
N LEU A 411 -22.39 -27.70 23.48
CA LEU A 411 -23.51 -28.64 23.52
C LEU A 411 -23.06 -29.99 24.14
N PRO A 412 -23.95 -30.71 24.83
CA PRO A 412 -23.62 -32.02 25.41
C PRO A 412 -23.20 -33.03 24.32
N ALA A 413 -22.66 -34.18 24.74
CA ALA A 413 -22.42 -35.27 23.81
C ALA A 413 -23.77 -35.80 23.29
N ALA A 414 -23.84 -36.22 22.03
CA ALA A 414 -25.08 -36.67 21.40
C ALA A 414 -25.85 -37.77 22.18
N ALA A 415 -25.14 -38.59 22.96
CA ALA A 415 -25.74 -39.62 23.81
C ALA A 415 -26.39 -39.08 25.10
N ASP A 416 -26.02 -37.87 25.51
CA ASP A 416 -26.47 -37.19 26.72
C ASP A 416 -27.46 -36.04 26.40
N VAL A 417 -27.84 -35.85 25.14
CA VAL A 417 -28.82 -34.84 24.71
C VAL A 417 -30.18 -35.13 25.34
N THR A 418 -30.80 -34.07 25.87
CA THR A 418 -32.12 -34.08 26.48
C THR A 418 -33.03 -33.02 25.84
N LEU A 419 -34.32 -33.03 26.18
CA LEU A 419 -35.25 -32.03 25.66
C LEU A 419 -34.89 -30.59 26.08
N ASP A 420 -34.25 -30.41 27.24
CA ASP A 420 -33.81 -29.10 27.74
C ASP A 420 -32.71 -28.48 26.86
N ASP A 421 -31.94 -29.31 26.14
CA ASP A 421 -30.88 -28.88 25.24
C ASP A 421 -31.41 -28.36 23.90
N LYS A 422 -32.69 -28.57 23.59
CA LYS A 422 -33.32 -28.20 22.31
C LYS A 422 -33.03 -26.74 21.93
N ALA A 423 -33.24 -25.82 22.86
CA ALA A 423 -33.05 -24.40 22.60
C ALA A 423 -31.59 -24.07 22.24
N ALA A 424 -30.62 -24.70 22.92
CA ALA A 424 -29.20 -24.49 22.64
C ALA A 424 -28.77 -25.10 21.29
N ILE A 425 -29.31 -26.28 20.93
CA ILE A 425 -29.06 -26.92 19.63
C ILE A 425 -29.64 -26.07 18.50
N GLU A 426 -30.87 -25.59 18.64
CA GLU A 426 -31.51 -24.70 17.67
C GLU A 426 -30.76 -23.36 17.53
N GLU A 427 -30.22 -22.82 18.63
CA GLU A 427 -29.40 -21.61 18.60
C GLU A 427 -28.07 -21.83 17.86
N ALA A 428 -27.36 -22.93 18.18
CA ALA A 428 -26.12 -23.31 17.49
C ALA A 428 -26.37 -23.56 15.99
N LYS A 429 -27.50 -24.19 15.64
CA LYS A 429 -27.93 -24.37 14.26
C LYS A 429 -28.20 -23.04 13.56
N ALA A 430 -28.96 -22.15 14.19
CA ALA A 430 -29.27 -20.84 13.61
C ALA A 430 -28.00 -20.01 13.40
N ALA A 431 -27.07 -20.05 14.36
CA ALA A 431 -25.76 -19.40 14.26
C ALA A 431 -24.94 -19.99 13.10
N TYR A 432 -24.86 -21.31 12.99
CA TYR A 432 -24.24 -21.97 11.84
C TYR A 432 -24.91 -21.58 10.53
N ASP A 433 -26.24 -21.56 10.46
CA ASP A 433 -26.97 -21.27 9.24
C ASP A 433 -26.83 -19.83 8.76
N ALA A 434 -26.65 -18.89 9.69
CA ALA A 434 -26.37 -17.48 9.43
C ALA A 434 -24.97 -17.22 8.85
N LEU A 435 -24.02 -18.15 9.05
CA LEU A 435 -22.68 -18.03 8.45
C LEU A 435 -22.75 -17.98 6.91
N THR A 436 -21.84 -17.19 6.32
CA THR A 436 -21.68 -17.17 4.87
C THR A 436 -21.14 -18.50 4.34
N LYS A 437 -21.24 -18.73 3.02
CA LYS A 437 -20.71 -19.97 2.39
C LYS A 437 -19.23 -20.19 2.63
N ASP A 438 -18.44 -19.13 2.75
CA ASP A 438 -17.00 -19.23 2.99
C ASP A 438 -16.70 -19.46 4.48
N GLN A 439 -17.40 -18.76 5.38
CA GLN A 439 -17.34 -19.02 6.83
C GLN A 439 -17.75 -20.46 7.17
N LYS A 440 -18.81 -21.01 6.56
CA LYS A 440 -19.24 -22.41 6.76
C LYS A 440 -18.18 -23.45 6.36
N LYS A 441 -17.22 -23.11 5.48
CA LYS A 441 -16.11 -24.00 5.12
C LYS A 441 -15.00 -24.00 6.17
N LEU A 442 -14.89 -22.91 6.95
CA LEU A 442 -13.92 -22.79 8.03
C LEU A 442 -14.36 -23.58 9.26
N VAL A 443 -15.68 -23.70 9.50
CA VAL A 443 -16.22 -24.58 10.55
C VAL A 443 -15.79 -26.03 10.30
N ASN A 444 -15.06 -26.58 11.26
CA ASN A 444 -14.48 -27.91 11.24
C ASN A 444 -15.57 -28.97 11.00
N LEU A 445 -15.23 -29.96 10.18
CA LEU A 445 -16.12 -31.07 9.87
C LEU A 445 -16.59 -31.81 11.12
N THR A 446 -15.74 -31.94 12.15
CA THR A 446 -16.10 -32.62 13.41
C THR A 446 -17.26 -31.92 14.12
N ASP A 447 -17.19 -30.59 14.24
CA ASP A 447 -18.23 -29.80 14.90
C ASP A 447 -19.52 -29.80 14.05
N ARG A 448 -19.41 -29.70 12.72
CA ARG A 448 -20.57 -29.83 11.82
C ARG A 448 -21.28 -31.18 11.94
N VAL A 449 -20.52 -32.26 12.07
CA VAL A 449 -21.08 -33.60 12.28
C VAL A 449 -21.72 -33.70 13.66
N LYS A 450 -21.09 -33.14 14.70
CA LYS A 450 -21.65 -33.10 16.05
C LYS A 450 -23.01 -32.39 16.07
N LEU A 451 -23.11 -31.19 15.51
CA LEU A 451 -24.37 -30.44 15.43
C LEU A 451 -25.47 -31.26 14.74
N ALA A 452 -25.16 -31.92 13.62
CA ALA A 452 -26.12 -32.77 12.92
C ALA A 452 -26.56 -34.01 13.73
N MET A 453 -25.66 -34.58 14.55
CA MET A 453 -26.00 -35.68 15.46
C MET A 453 -26.86 -35.19 16.63
N ASP A 454 -26.58 -34.01 17.17
CA ASP A 454 -27.37 -33.39 18.25
C ASP A 454 -28.79 -33.03 17.74
N GLU A 455 -28.92 -32.52 16.51
CA GLU A 455 -30.22 -32.32 15.82
C GLU A 455 -30.99 -33.64 15.63
N ALA A 456 -30.33 -34.71 15.19
CA ALA A 456 -31.00 -36.00 15.04
C ALA A 456 -31.42 -36.62 16.38
N ALA A 457 -30.63 -36.38 17.44
CA ALA A 457 -30.94 -36.82 18.79
C ALA A 457 -32.18 -36.10 19.34
N ILE A 458 -32.28 -34.77 19.16
CA ILE A 458 -33.45 -34.02 19.61
C ILE A 458 -34.71 -34.42 18.83
N ASP A 459 -34.62 -34.60 17.50
CA ASP A 459 -35.73 -35.08 16.67
C ASP A 459 -36.21 -36.47 17.12
N LYS A 460 -35.30 -37.38 17.49
CA LYS A 460 -35.66 -38.70 18.02
C LYS A 460 -36.42 -38.56 19.34
N ILE A 461 -35.93 -37.75 20.28
CA ILE A 461 -36.57 -37.52 21.58
C ILE A 461 -37.98 -36.96 21.41
N GLU A 462 -38.16 -35.96 20.54
CA GLU A 462 -39.49 -35.38 20.28
C GLU A 462 -40.47 -36.40 19.68
N ASN A 463 -40.00 -37.24 18.76
CA ASN A 463 -40.84 -38.30 18.18
C ASN A 463 -41.17 -39.41 19.19
N ASP A 464 -40.22 -39.77 20.07
CA ASP A 464 -40.45 -40.76 21.12
C ASP A 464 -41.48 -40.25 22.14
N ILE A 465 -41.37 -38.98 22.55
CA ILE A 465 -42.37 -38.31 23.40
C ILE A 465 -43.74 -38.26 22.72
N ALA A 466 -43.81 -37.83 21.46
CA ALA A 466 -45.07 -37.76 20.72
C ALA A 466 -45.75 -39.13 20.58
N SER A 467 -44.96 -40.19 20.34
CA SER A 467 -45.46 -41.56 20.22
C SER A 467 -46.00 -42.07 21.56
N ALA A 468 -45.28 -41.82 22.66
CA ALA A 468 -45.72 -42.17 24.00
C ALA A 468 -47.00 -41.41 24.40
N GLU A 469 -47.05 -40.09 24.19
CA GLU A 469 -48.22 -39.26 24.50
C GLU A 469 -49.46 -39.69 23.70
N ALA A 470 -49.32 -40.08 22.43
CA ALA A 470 -50.46 -40.58 21.64
C ALA A 470 -51.05 -41.87 22.24
N VAL A 471 -50.21 -42.80 22.68
CA VAL A 471 -50.66 -44.02 23.37
C VAL A 471 -51.25 -43.69 24.74
N LYS A 472 -50.66 -42.73 25.45
CA LYS A 472 -51.14 -42.24 26.74
C LYS A 472 -52.55 -41.67 26.63
N GLU A 473 -52.80 -40.84 25.62
CA GLU A 473 -54.13 -40.29 25.31
C GLU A 473 -55.12 -41.41 24.99
N GLN A 474 -54.71 -42.40 24.19
CA GLN A 474 -55.54 -43.55 23.85
C GLN A 474 -55.93 -44.39 25.07
N ILE A 475 -55.00 -44.65 25.99
CA ILE A 475 -55.27 -45.38 27.25
C ILE A 475 -56.16 -44.54 28.18
N ASN A 476 -55.90 -43.24 28.30
CA ASN A 476 -56.68 -42.34 29.15
C ASN A 476 -58.11 -42.13 28.62
N ALA A 477 -58.34 -42.32 27.32
CA ALA A 477 -59.67 -42.26 26.71
C ALA A 477 -60.53 -43.52 26.96
N LEU A 478 -59.93 -44.63 27.41
CA LEU A 478 -60.67 -45.82 27.83
C LEU A 478 -61.58 -45.47 29.02
N PRO A 479 -62.75 -46.14 29.19
CA PRO A 479 -63.59 -45.95 30.37
C PRO A 479 -62.84 -46.26 31.67
N ASN A 480 -63.38 -45.86 32.82
CA ASN A 480 -62.84 -46.34 34.10
C ASN A 480 -63.13 -47.84 34.24
N ALA A 481 -62.28 -48.57 34.95
CA ALA A 481 -62.42 -50.02 35.12
C ALA A 481 -63.80 -50.48 35.64
N GLU A 482 -64.48 -49.64 36.44
CA GLU A 482 -65.84 -49.93 36.94
C GLU A 482 -66.96 -49.74 35.89
N ASP A 483 -66.70 -48.98 34.83
CA ASP A 483 -67.64 -48.65 33.76
C ASP A 483 -67.39 -49.47 32.48
N VAL A 484 -66.40 -50.37 32.49
CA VAL A 484 -66.02 -51.19 31.32
C VAL A 484 -67.19 -52.09 30.90
N THR A 485 -67.50 -52.08 29.61
CA THR A 485 -68.51 -52.92 28.98
C THR A 485 -67.88 -53.84 27.93
N ILE A 486 -68.67 -54.78 27.38
CA ILE A 486 -68.19 -55.64 26.28
C ILE A 486 -67.89 -54.85 25.00
N GLY A 487 -68.49 -53.66 24.82
CA GLY A 487 -68.22 -52.78 23.68
C GLY A 487 -66.80 -52.22 23.68
N ASP A 488 -66.22 -52.00 24.86
CA ASP A 488 -64.89 -51.39 25.04
C ASP A 488 -63.74 -52.39 24.80
N ALA A 489 -64.06 -53.69 24.66
CA ALA A 489 -63.05 -54.75 24.48
C ALA A 489 -62.14 -54.51 23.28
N PHE A 490 -62.68 -53.98 22.18
CA PHE A 490 -61.88 -53.69 21.00
C PHE A 490 -60.91 -52.51 21.25
N ASP A 491 -61.38 -51.46 21.91
CA ASP A 491 -60.56 -50.27 22.19
C ASP A 491 -59.48 -50.56 23.24
N ILE A 492 -59.77 -51.38 24.26
CA ILE A 492 -58.79 -51.85 25.25
C ILE A 492 -57.72 -52.72 24.58
N MET A 493 -58.12 -53.66 23.72
CA MET A 493 -57.16 -54.47 22.94
C MET A 493 -56.33 -53.61 21.99
N ALA A 494 -56.93 -52.59 21.36
CA ALA A 494 -56.21 -51.66 20.50
C ALA A 494 -55.21 -50.80 21.30
N ALA A 495 -55.57 -50.34 22.49
CA ALA A 495 -54.69 -49.61 23.39
C ALA A 495 -53.50 -50.47 23.86
N ARG A 496 -53.73 -51.75 24.19
CA ARG A 496 -52.64 -52.70 24.48
C ARG A 496 -51.73 -52.94 23.27
N ALA A 497 -52.31 -53.12 22.09
CA ALA A 497 -51.52 -53.30 20.88
C ALA A 497 -50.67 -52.06 20.57
N ALA A 498 -51.22 -50.86 20.78
CA ALA A 498 -50.50 -49.60 20.64
C ALA A 498 -49.37 -49.46 21.67
N TYR A 499 -49.61 -49.80 22.93
CA TYR A 499 -48.58 -49.86 23.97
C TYR A 499 -47.46 -50.85 23.62
N GLU A 500 -47.77 -52.04 23.11
CA GLU A 500 -46.76 -53.03 22.74
C GLU A 500 -45.96 -52.65 21.48
N ALA A 501 -46.52 -51.80 20.63
CA ALA A 501 -45.82 -51.26 19.46
C ALA A 501 -44.78 -50.19 19.83
N LEU A 502 -44.85 -49.61 21.03
CA LEU A 502 -43.85 -48.68 21.54
C LEU A 502 -42.51 -49.39 21.79
N THR A 503 -41.41 -48.67 21.55
CA THR A 503 -40.05 -49.11 21.94
C THR A 503 -39.89 -49.07 23.46
N ASP A 504 -38.86 -49.74 23.99
CA ASP A 504 -38.59 -49.73 25.44
C ASP A 504 -38.37 -48.30 25.97
N ASP A 505 -37.66 -47.45 25.23
CA ASP A 505 -37.47 -46.03 25.55
C ASP A 505 -38.81 -45.27 25.59
N GLN A 506 -39.69 -45.53 24.63
CA GLN A 506 -41.02 -44.91 24.56
C GLN A 506 -41.96 -45.42 25.66
N LYS A 507 -41.92 -46.72 25.98
CA LYS A 507 -42.68 -47.32 27.08
C LYS A 507 -42.28 -46.73 28.43
N ALA A 508 -40.99 -46.42 28.62
CA ALA A 508 -40.51 -45.77 29.83
C ALA A 508 -41.05 -44.34 30.04
N LEU A 509 -41.59 -43.69 28.99
CA LEU A 509 -42.26 -42.40 29.07
C LEU A 509 -43.74 -42.50 29.48
N ILE A 510 -44.32 -43.71 29.47
CA ILE A 510 -45.67 -43.95 29.99
C ILE A 510 -45.58 -44.08 31.50
N ASP A 511 -46.28 -43.20 32.23
CA ASP A 511 -46.29 -43.27 33.69
C ASP A 511 -47.03 -44.50 34.21
N GLU A 512 -46.67 -44.88 35.43
CA GLU A 512 -47.16 -46.08 36.11
C GLU A 512 -48.69 -46.06 36.25
N ASP A 513 -49.30 -44.89 36.50
CA ASP A 513 -50.75 -44.74 36.65
C ASP A 513 -51.48 -45.01 35.33
N THR A 514 -50.98 -44.50 34.21
CA THR A 514 -51.53 -44.75 32.88
C THR A 514 -51.40 -46.24 32.51
N TYR A 515 -50.23 -46.84 32.74
CA TYR A 515 -50.04 -48.27 32.50
C TYR A 515 -50.96 -49.13 33.37
N LYS A 516 -51.12 -48.75 34.64
CA LYS A 516 -52.02 -49.42 35.58
C LYS A 516 -53.46 -49.33 35.10
N LYS A 517 -53.91 -48.18 34.61
CA LYS A 517 -55.25 -48.03 34.03
C LYS A 517 -55.51 -49.04 32.92
N LEU A 518 -54.57 -49.19 31.97
CA LEU A 518 -54.69 -50.18 30.90
C LEU A 518 -54.86 -51.61 31.45
N THR A 519 -54.06 -51.99 32.46
CA THR A 519 -54.17 -53.32 33.07
C THR A 519 -55.45 -53.53 33.88
N ASP A 520 -55.95 -52.48 34.54
CA ASP A 520 -57.20 -52.54 35.30
C ASP A 520 -58.39 -52.70 34.34
N ASP A 521 -58.40 -51.95 33.23
CA ASP A 521 -59.43 -52.04 32.18
C ASP A 521 -59.40 -53.42 31.48
N GLU A 522 -58.21 -53.99 31.25
CA GLU A 522 -58.06 -55.36 30.74
C GLU A 522 -58.61 -56.42 31.70
N ALA A 523 -58.36 -56.29 33.00
CA ALA A 523 -58.91 -57.19 34.00
C ALA A 523 -60.44 -57.06 34.08
N ALA A 524 -60.94 -55.82 34.04
CA ALA A 524 -62.38 -55.54 34.03
C ALA A 524 -63.06 -56.15 32.80
N VAL A 525 -62.52 -55.95 31.59
CA VAL A 525 -63.15 -56.49 30.37
C VAL A 525 -63.09 -58.02 30.32
N ALA A 526 -62.03 -58.64 30.86
CA ALA A 526 -61.97 -60.10 31.00
C ALA A 526 -63.09 -60.63 31.91
N ASN A 527 -63.41 -59.93 32.99
CA ASN A 527 -64.53 -60.26 33.87
C ASN A 527 -65.89 -60.06 33.17
N VAL A 528 -66.09 -58.96 32.43
CA VAL A 528 -67.32 -58.75 31.64
C VAL A 528 -67.50 -59.87 30.61
N ILE A 529 -66.46 -60.20 29.83
CA ILE A 529 -66.51 -61.28 28.83
C ILE A 529 -66.86 -62.64 29.46
N ALA A 530 -66.37 -62.94 30.67
CA ALA A 530 -66.69 -64.17 31.36
C ALA A 530 -68.15 -64.24 31.83
N VAL A 531 -68.75 -63.09 32.16
CA VAL A 531 -70.11 -62.98 32.71
C VAL A 531 -71.18 -62.95 31.61
N GLU A 532 -70.90 -62.36 30.45
CA GLU A 532 -71.88 -62.20 29.36
C GLU A 532 -72.55 -63.52 28.88
N PRO A 533 -71.84 -64.66 28.73
CA PRO A 533 -72.47 -65.94 28.43
C PRO A 533 -73.45 -66.38 29.51
N VAL A 534 -73.14 -66.13 30.79
CA VAL A 534 -74.01 -66.48 31.92
C VAL A 534 -75.24 -65.59 31.95
N LYS A 535 -75.10 -64.27 31.73
CA LYS A 535 -76.25 -63.36 31.55
C LYS A 535 -77.15 -63.80 30.40
N THR A 536 -76.57 -64.23 29.29
CA THR A 536 -77.33 -64.74 28.13
C THR A 536 -78.11 -66.00 28.50
N LEU A 537 -77.49 -66.94 29.22
CA LEU A 537 -78.14 -68.16 29.70
C LEU A 537 -79.29 -67.84 30.66
N ILE A 538 -79.07 -66.95 31.63
CA ILE A 538 -80.11 -66.50 32.57
C ILE A 538 -81.27 -65.82 31.85
N ASN A 539 -80.98 -64.94 30.90
CA ASN A 539 -82.02 -64.25 30.14
C ASN A 539 -82.83 -65.19 29.23
N ALA A 540 -82.21 -66.29 28.78
CA ALA A 540 -82.86 -67.33 27.98
C ALA A 540 -83.73 -68.29 28.82
N LEU A 541 -83.72 -68.18 30.15
CA LEU A 541 -84.65 -68.91 31.00
C LEU A 541 -86.10 -68.54 30.61
N PRO A 542 -87.01 -69.52 30.60
CA PRO A 542 -88.43 -69.25 30.42
C PRO A 542 -88.92 -68.27 31.49
N ASP A 543 -89.91 -67.45 31.14
CA ASP A 543 -90.55 -66.58 32.11
C ASP A 543 -91.30 -67.43 33.16
N ALA A 544 -91.42 -66.94 34.39
CA ALA A 544 -91.91 -67.73 35.53
C ALA A 544 -93.26 -68.42 35.28
N ASP A 545 -94.17 -67.78 34.53
CA ASP A 545 -95.49 -68.32 34.20
C ASP A 545 -95.44 -69.49 33.18
N ASP A 546 -94.35 -69.62 32.43
CA ASP A 546 -94.15 -70.62 31.37
C ASP A 546 -93.27 -71.79 31.81
N VAL A 547 -92.75 -71.78 33.04
CA VAL A 547 -91.85 -72.82 33.54
C VAL A 547 -92.58 -74.15 33.69
N THR A 548 -91.99 -75.20 33.11
CA THR A 548 -92.48 -76.58 33.23
C THR A 548 -91.41 -77.49 33.84
N VAL A 549 -91.81 -78.70 34.23
CA VAL A 549 -90.88 -79.74 34.71
C VAL A 549 -89.82 -80.15 33.67
N MET A 550 -90.03 -79.85 32.37
CA MET A 550 -89.04 -80.14 31.32
C MET A 550 -87.88 -79.13 31.31
N ASP A 551 -88.05 -77.95 31.90
CA ASP A 551 -87.05 -76.88 31.92
C ASP A 551 -85.98 -77.07 33.00
N LYS A 552 -86.18 -78.04 33.91
CA LYS A 552 -85.28 -78.36 35.02
C LYS A 552 -83.81 -78.49 34.63
N PRO A 553 -83.42 -79.28 33.60
CA PRO A 553 -82.01 -79.44 33.26
C PRO A 553 -81.37 -78.13 32.79
N PHE A 554 -82.16 -77.25 32.18
CA PHE A 554 -81.68 -75.96 31.72
C PHE A 554 -81.53 -74.99 32.89
N ILE A 555 -82.53 -74.87 33.76
CA ILE A 555 -82.48 -74.02 34.97
C ILE A 555 -81.30 -74.41 35.87
N GLU A 556 -81.10 -75.70 36.14
CA GLU A 556 -79.96 -76.20 36.93
C GLU A 556 -78.61 -75.89 36.25
N ALA A 557 -78.50 -76.07 34.92
CA ALA A 557 -77.28 -75.73 34.19
C ALA A 557 -76.98 -74.22 34.20
N VAL A 558 -78.01 -73.37 34.18
CA VAL A 558 -77.85 -71.92 34.33
C VAL A 558 -77.39 -71.56 35.74
N ARG A 559 -77.92 -72.22 36.78
CA ARG A 559 -77.45 -72.05 38.17
C ARG A 559 -75.99 -72.46 38.32
N ASP A 560 -75.58 -73.60 37.77
CA ASP A 560 -74.18 -74.06 37.81
C ASP A 560 -73.24 -73.07 37.09
N ALA A 561 -73.68 -72.52 35.96
CA ALA A 561 -72.95 -71.50 35.23
C ALA A 561 -72.81 -70.20 36.05
N TYR A 562 -73.86 -69.79 36.76
CA TYR A 562 -73.82 -68.66 37.70
C TYR A 562 -72.88 -68.94 38.88
N ASP A 563 -72.95 -70.12 39.48
CA ASP A 563 -72.15 -70.46 40.68
C ASP A 563 -70.66 -70.60 40.37
N SER A 564 -70.32 -70.95 39.13
CA SER A 564 -68.94 -71.02 38.62
C SER A 564 -68.28 -69.64 38.44
N LEU A 565 -69.06 -68.55 38.44
CA LEU A 565 -68.53 -67.19 38.42
C LEU A 565 -67.87 -66.83 39.76
N THR A 566 -66.81 -66.03 39.70
CA THR A 566 -66.20 -65.44 40.90
C THR A 566 -67.15 -64.41 41.54
N ASP A 567 -66.91 -64.02 42.79
CA ASP A 567 -67.76 -63.00 43.46
C ASP A 567 -67.74 -61.65 42.71
N GLU A 568 -66.59 -61.27 42.15
CA GLU A 568 -66.42 -60.08 41.31
C GLU A 568 -67.23 -60.19 40.00
N GLN A 569 -67.26 -61.37 39.39
CA GLN A 569 -68.04 -61.65 38.18
C GLN A 569 -69.55 -61.71 38.48
N LYS A 570 -69.96 -62.29 39.61
CA LYS A 570 -71.36 -62.32 40.05
C LYS A 570 -71.89 -60.91 40.30
N ALA A 571 -71.08 -60.01 40.85
CA ALA A 571 -71.45 -58.61 41.06
C ALA A 571 -71.75 -57.84 39.77
N LEU A 572 -71.27 -58.32 38.61
CA LEU A 572 -71.58 -57.75 37.29
C LEU A 572 -72.95 -58.21 36.74
N ILE A 573 -73.61 -59.18 37.38
CA ILE A 573 -74.98 -59.59 37.06
C ILE A 573 -75.93 -58.70 37.86
N ASP A 574 -76.74 -57.92 37.14
CA ASP A 574 -77.70 -57.03 37.75
C ASP A 574 -78.80 -57.80 38.49
N GLU A 575 -79.43 -57.11 39.44
CA GLU A 575 -80.42 -57.70 40.33
C GLU A 575 -81.62 -58.27 39.57
N ASP A 576 -82.05 -57.64 38.48
CA ASP A 576 -83.18 -58.11 37.67
C ASP A 576 -82.83 -59.40 36.91
N THR A 577 -81.63 -59.48 36.33
CA THR A 577 -81.13 -60.70 35.68
C THR A 577 -81.00 -61.83 36.70
N TYR A 578 -80.36 -61.58 37.86
CA TYR A 578 -80.27 -62.60 38.91
C TYR A 578 -81.65 -63.04 39.42
N LYS A 579 -82.59 -62.09 39.55
CA LYS A 579 -83.96 -62.38 39.95
C LYS A 579 -84.67 -63.30 38.96
N LYS A 580 -84.41 -63.17 37.65
CA LYS A 580 -84.97 -64.07 36.65
C LYS A 580 -84.56 -65.53 36.88
N LEU A 581 -83.31 -65.77 37.29
CA LEU A 581 -82.85 -67.11 37.68
C LEU A 581 -83.62 -67.62 38.91
N THR A 582 -83.76 -66.82 39.95
CA THR A 582 -84.47 -67.25 41.17
C THR A 582 -85.97 -67.44 40.96
N ASP A 583 -86.61 -66.58 40.15
CA ASP A 583 -88.03 -66.69 39.83
C ASP A 583 -88.31 -67.96 39.01
N ALA A 584 -87.43 -68.30 38.06
CA ALA A 584 -87.54 -69.54 37.28
C ALA A 584 -87.37 -70.78 38.17
N GLU A 585 -86.49 -70.75 39.17
CA GLU A 585 -86.33 -71.84 40.15
C GLU A 585 -87.55 -72.00 41.06
N GLU A 586 -88.11 -70.89 41.56
CA GLU A 586 -89.34 -70.91 42.37
C GLU A 586 -90.53 -71.45 41.56
N ALA A 587 -90.67 -71.00 40.31
CA ALA A 587 -91.69 -71.49 39.40
C ALA A 587 -91.50 -72.96 39.03
N LEU A 588 -90.26 -73.43 38.86
CA LEU A 588 -89.97 -74.86 38.66
C LEU A 588 -90.43 -75.70 39.86
N ALA A 589 -90.14 -75.25 41.08
CA ALA A 589 -90.59 -75.92 42.29
C ALA A 589 -92.14 -75.97 42.39
N ALA A 590 -92.82 -74.91 41.94
CA ALA A 590 -94.28 -74.88 41.86
C ALA A 590 -94.83 -75.82 40.77
N ALA A 591 -94.20 -75.88 39.59
CA ALA A 591 -94.58 -76.76 38.48
C ALA A 591 -94.38 -78.25 38.82
N GLU A 592 -93.28 -78.59 39.51
CA GLU A 592 -93.05 -79.95 40.04
C GLU A 592 -94.17 -80.36 41.00
N LYS A 593 -94.55 -79.46 41.92
CA LYS A 593 -95.64 -79.71 42.87
C LYS A 593 -97.00 -79.85 42.17
N ALA A 594 -97.32 -78.99 41.21
CA ALA A 594 -98.57 -79.05 40.45
C ALA A 594 -98.69 -80.34 39.63
N ALA A 595 -97.59 -80.80 39.02
CA ALA A 595 -97.55 -82.07 38.30
C ALA A 595 -97.76 -83.28 39.24
N GLU A 596 -97.20 -83.26 40.45
CA GLU A 596 -97.47 -84.27 41.47
C GLU A 596 -98.94 -84.28 41.94
N ASP A 597 -99.53 -83.10 42.10
CA ASP A 597 -100.92 -82.94 42.53
C ASP A 597 -101.91 -83.41 41.45
N GLU A 598 -101.70 -83.08 40.17
CA GLU A 598 -102.52 -83.60 39.07
C GLU A 598 -102.36 -85.12 38.90
N ALA A 599 -101.15 -85.67 39.04
CA ALA A 599 -100.95 -87.12 38.97
C ALA A 599 -101.72 -87.87 40.07
N ALA A 600 -101.77 -87.32 41.29
CA ALA A 600 -102.53 -87.89 42.39
C ALA A 600 -104.05 -87.77 42.19
N ALA A 601 -104.53 -86.64 41.67
CA ALA A 601 -105.95 -86.45 41.35
C ALA A 601 -106.42 -87.34 40.19
N ALA A 602 -105.63 -87.43 39.11
CA ALA A 602 -105.95 -88.27 37.96
C ALA A 602 -106.15 -89.75 38.35
N ALA A 603 -105.31 -90.29 39.24
CA ALA A 603 -105.45 -91.66 39.73
C ALA A 603 -106.80 -91.92 40.40
N VAL A 604 -107.31 -90.96 41.17
CA VAL A 604 -108.63 -91.04 41.82
C VAL A 604 -109.75 -90.82 40.80
N ARG A 605 -109.57 -89.88 39.88
CA ARG A 605 -110.52 -89.62 38.78
C ARG A 605 -110.75 -90.89 37.96
N ASP A 606 -109.68 -91.64 37.65
CA ASP A 606 -109.75 -92.92 36.94
C ASP A 606 -110.49 -93.99 37.75
N MET A 607 -110.25 -94.08 39.06
CA MET A 607 -110.97 -95.01 39.94
C MET A 607 -112.48 -94.73 39.96
N ILE A 608 -112.87 -93.45 40.06
CA ILE A 608 -114.28 -93.07 40.08
C ILE A 608 -114.93 -93.30 38.70
N ASN A 609 -114.24 -92.96 37.62
CA ASN A 609 -114.77 -93.16 36.26
C ASN A 609 -114.96 -94.64 35.90
N ALA A 610 -114.18 -95.53 36.51
CA ALA A 610 -114.30 -96.98 36.37
C ALA A 610 -115.54 -97.58 37.05
N LEU A 611 -116.23 -96.84 37.93
CA LEU A 611 -117.48 -97.29 38.53
C LEU A 611 -118.55 -97.50 37.44
N PRO A 612 -119.40 -98.52 37.57
CA PRO A 612 -120.53 -98.72 36.67
C PRO A 612 -121.50 -97.53 36.74
N ASP A 613 -122.24 -97.33 35.65
CA ASP A 613 -123.26 -96.28 35.61
C ASP A 613 -124.42 -96.61 36.56
N ALA A 614 -125.09 -95.58 37.08
CA ALA A 614 -126.05 -95.70 38.20
C ALA A 614 -127.16 -96.75 37.99
N ASP A 615 -127.63 -96.94 36.75
CA ASP A 615 -128.67 -97.91 36.40
C ASP A 615 -128.15 -99.37 36.35
N ASP A 616 -126.84 -99.56 36.27
CA ASP A 616 -126.17 -100.86 36.16
C ASP A 616 -125.50 -101.30 37.47
N VAL A 617 -125.62 -100.50 38.54
CA VAL A 617 -125.05 -100.82 39.85
C VAL A 617 -125.71 -102.08 40.43
N THR A 618 -124.89 -103.05 40.77
CA THR A 618 -125.28 -104.29 41.43
C THR A 618 -124.66 -104.41 42.82
N ALA A 619 -125.06 -105.44 43.56
CA ALA A 619 -124.50 -105.69 44.89
C ALA A 619 -122.99 -106.01 44.87
N ASP A 620 -122.45 -106.49 43.74
CA ASP A 620 -121.04 -106.82 43.59
C ASP A 620 -120.15 -105.56 43.45
N ASP A 621 -120.72 -104.42 43.02
CA ASP A 621 -119.98 -103.17 42.77
C ASP A 621 -119.73 -102.35 44.05
N LYS A 622 -120.26 -102.82 45.18
CA LYS A 622 -120.19 -102.12 46.47
C LYS A 622 -118.75 -101.84 46.92
N ASP A 623 -117.86 -102.84 46.83
CA ASP A 623 -116.49 -102.71 47.31
C ASP A 623 -115.70 -101.69 46.46
N ASP A 624 -115.97 -101.63 45.16
CA ASP A 624 -115.33 -100.68 44.23
C ASP A 624 -115.84 -99.25 44.46
N ILE A 625 -117.14 -99.06 44.72
CA ILE A 625 -117.72 -97.76 45.10
C ILE A 625 -117.14 -97.27 46.42
N GLU A 626 -117.06 -98.13 47.44
CA GLU A 626 -116.45 -97.78 48.74
C GLU A 626 -114.95 -97.47 48.60
N ALA A 627 -114.22 -98.18 47.73
CA ALA A 627 -112.80 -97.91 47.45
C ALA A 627 -112.59 -96.58 46.71
N ALA A 628 -113.41 -96.27 45.72
CA ALA A 628 -113.39 -94.99 45.02
C ALA A 628 -113.70 -93.82 45.96
N ARG A 629 -114.64 -94.01 46.89
CA ARG A 629 -114.95 -93.02 47.94
C ARG A 629 -113.78 -92.80 48.90
N ALA A 630 -113.17 -93.87 49.39
CA ALA A 630 -112.01 -93.77 50.27
C ALA A 630 -110.81 -93.10 49.58
N ALA A 631 -110.58 -93.39 48.29
CA ALA A 631 -109.53 -92.76 47.49
C ALA A 631 -109.78 -91.26 47.29
N TYR A 632 -111.03 -90.86 47.02
CA TYR A 632 -111.43 -89.46 46.95
C TYR A 632 -111.23 -88.72 48.28
N ASP A 633 -111.65 -89.30 49.40
CA ASP A 633 -111.56 -88.66 50.70
C ASP A 633 -110.10 -88.49 51.18
N ALA A 634 -109.18 -89.34 50.71
CA ALA A 634 -107.75 -89.26 51.00
C ALA A 634 -107.00 -88.15 50.24
N LEU A 635 -107.59 -87.57 49.19
CA LEU A 635 -107.00 -86.43 48.49
C LEU A 635 -106.95 -85.17 49.38
N THR A 636 -105.90 -84.36 49.24
CA THR A 636 -105.84 -83.01 49.82
C THR A 636 -106.86 -82.10 49.15
N ASP A 637 -107.25 -81.00 49.79
CA ASP A 637 -108.26 -80.09 49.24
C ASP A 637 -107.87 -79.56 47.84
N ASP A 638 -106.58 -79.24 47.64
CA ASP A 638 -106.04 -78.82 46.35
C ASP A 638 -106.15 -79.91 45.26
N ARG A 639 -105.91 -81.18 45.64
CA ARG A 639 -106.05 -82.33 44.72
C ARG A 639 -107.51 -82.70 44.48
N LYS A 640 -108.38 -82.52 45.48
CA LYS A 640 -109.83 -82.72 45.35
C LYS A 640 -110.43 -81.73 44.38
N ALA A 641 -109.97 -80.47 44.39
CA ALA A 641 -110.42 -79.44 43.45
C ALA A 641 -110.12 -79.77 41.98
N LEU A 642 -109.19 -80.71 41.71
CA LEU A 642 -108.90 -81.21 40.37
C LEU A 642 -109.88 -82.31 39.93
N ILE A 643 -110.63 -82.94 40.83
CA ILE A 643 -111.71 -83.87 40.45
C ILE A 643 -112.92 -83.06 40.01
N ASP A 644 -113.31 -83.18 38.75
CA ASP A 644 -114.43 -82.44 38.20
C ASP A 644 -115.78 -82.91 38.77
N GLU A 645 -116.76 -82.01 38.69
CA GLU A 645 -118.08 -82.21 39.29
C GLU A 645 -118.82 -83.43 38.71
N ASP A 646 -118.65 -83.72 37.41
CA ASP A 646 -119.29 -84.85 36.75
C ASP A 646 -118.69 -86.17 37.25
N THR A 647 -117.36 -86.26 37.35
CA THR A 647 -116.69 -87.42 37.95
C THR A 647 -117.13 -87.62 39.40
N TYR A 648 -117.14 -86.56 40.20
CA TYR A 648 -117.61 -86.65 41.59
C TYR A 648 -119.08 -87.10 41.69
N LYS A 649 -119.94 -86.60 40.80
CA LYS A 649 -121.35 -86.98 40.74
C LYS A 649 -121.53 -88.47 40.42
N LYS A 650 -120.69 -89.03 39.54
CA LYS A 650 -120.74 -90.46 39.20
C LYS A 650 -120.55 -91.36 40.43
N LEU A 651 -119.63 -90.99 41.31
CA LEU A 651 -119.43 -91.68 42.59
C LEU A 651 -120.71 -91.65 43.44
N THR A 652 -121.35 -90.49 43.58
CA THR A 652 -122.55 -90.34 44.42
C THR A 652 -123.79 -91.01 43.83
N ASP A 653 -123.96 -91.01 42.51
CA ASP A 653 -125.10 -91.69 41.87
C ASP A 653 -124.97 -93.21 42.01
N ALA A 654 -123.72 -93.74 41.93
CA ALA A 654 -123.47 -95.16 42.14
C ALA A 654 -123.77 -95.60 43.60
N GLU A 655 -123.49 -94.73 44.59
CA GLU A 655 -123.84 -94.98 46.00
C GLU A 655 -125.37 -95.06 46.23
N ASP A 656 -126.16 -94.25 45.53
CA ASP A 656 -127.61 -94.15 45.76
C ASP A 656 -128.42 -95.35 45.23
N SER A 657 -127.96 -96.02 44.16
CA SER A 657 -128.64 -97.18 43.55
C SER A 657 -128.61 -98.47 44.39
N LEU A 658 -127.83 -98.54 45.48
CA LEU A 658 -127.65 -99.73 46.32
C LEU A 658 -128.74 -99.93 47.43
N LYS A 659 -129.84 -99.16 47.44
CA LYS A 659 -130.89 -99.21 48.49
C LYS A 659 -132.05 -100.21 48.14
N PRO A 660 -132.51 -101.10 49.05
CA PRO A 660 -133.55 -102.12 48.77
C PRO A 660 -135.01 -101.62 48.87
N SER A 661 -135.96 -102.24 48.13
CA SER A 661 -137.42 -101.91 48.08
C SER A 661 -138.32 -102.91 48.84
N ILE A 662 -139.31 -102.43 49.61
CA ILE A 662 -140.07 -103.18 50.64
C ILE A 662 -141.59 -103.09 50.44
N LEU A 663 -142.34 -104.20 50.52
CA LEU A 663 -143.81 -104.24 50.36
C LEU A 663 -144.55 -103.95 51.70
N LEU A 664 -145.25 -102.82 51.80
CA LEU A 664 -145.88 -102.41 53.06
C LEU A 664 -147.12 -103.26 53.39
N GLY A 665 -147.17 -103.85 54.58
CA GLY A 665 -148.23 -104.73 55.06
C GLY A 665 -147.93 -106.23 54.95
N ASP A 666 -146.86 -106.62 54.24
CA ASP A 666 -146.40 -108.01 54.15
C ASP A 666 -145.43 -108.31 55.30
N ALA A 667 -145.98 -108.34 56.51
CA ALA A 667 -145.22 -108.56 57.73
C ALA A 667 -144.50 -109.92 57.77
N ASN A 668 -145.00 -110.90 57.02
CA ASN A 668 -144.46 -112.24 57.02
C ASN A 668 -143.49 -112.52 55.85
N GLY A 669 -143.45 -111.62 54.86
CA GLY A 669 -142.54 -111.67 53.73
C GLY A 669 -142.94 -112.69 52.67
N ASP A 670 -144.22 -113.10 52.62
CA ASP A 670 -144.71 -114.06 51.63
C ASP A 670 -145.24 -113.41 50.33
N GLY A 671 -145.07 -112.09 50.20
CA GLY A 671 -145.44 -111.30 49.04
C GLY A 671 -146.92 -110.97 48.97
N ILE A 672 -147.71 -111.32 49.99
CA ILE A 672 -149.17 -111.16 49.96
C ILE A 672 -149.67 -110.63 51.29
N VAL A 673 -150.22 -109.41 51.27
CA VAL A 673 -150.87 -108.84 52.46
C VAL A 673 -152.14 -109.61 52.80
N SER A 674 -152.08 -110.40 53.88
CA SER A 674 -153.12 -111.34 54.28
C SER A 674 -153.32 -111.40 55.80
N ILE A 675 -154.32 -112.16 56.25
CA ILE A 675 -154.57 -112.32 57.69
C ILE A 675 -153.39 -112.98 58.44
N LYS A 676 -152.48 -113.64 57.71
CA LYS A 676 -151.25 -114.19 58.28
C LYS A 676 -150.26 -113.09 58.66
N ASP A 677 -150.25 -111.96 57.95
CA ASP A 677 -149.43 -110.79 58.26
C ASP A 677 -149.93 -110.11 59.52
N VAL A 678 -151.25 -109.96 59.65
CA VAL A 678 -151.87 -109.53 60.90
C VAL A 678 -151.47 -110.45 62.05
N THR A 679 -151.50 -111.77 61.84
CA THR A 679 -151.08 -112.75 62.85
C THR A 679 -149.59 -112.63 63.17
N THR A 680 -148.77 -112.28 62.17
CA THR A 680 -147.32 -112.10 62.31
C THR A 680 -146.99 -110.85 63.11
N ILE A 681 -147.68 -109.74 62.83
CA ILE A 681 -147.63 -108.52 63.63
C ILE A 681 -148.12 -108.81 65.05
N GLN A 682 -149.26 -109.47 65.23
CA GLN A 682 -149.78 -109.81 66.56
C GLN A 682 -148.83 -110.71 67.36
N ASN A 683 -148.19 -111.69 66.71
CA ASN A 683 -147.17 -112.54 67.33
C ASN A 683 -145.90 -111.74 67.67
N HIS A 684 -145.55 -110.73 66.87
CA HIS A 684 -144.45 -109.81 67.17
C HIS A 684 -144.74 -108.95 68.40
N VAL A 685 -145.93 -108.37 68.46
CA VAL A 685 -146.41 -107.56 69.58
C VAL A 685 -146.57 -108.40 70.86
N ALA A 686 -146.98 -109.66 70.75
CA ALA A 686 -147.06 -110.61 71.87
C ALA A 686 -145.70 -111.20 72.28
N LEU A 687 -144.60 -110.78 71.63
CA LEU A 687 -143.23 -111.26 71.85
C LEU A 687 -143.03 -112.76 71.60
N VAL A 688 -143.85 -113.34 70.73
CA VAL A 688 -143.76 -114.75 70.30
C VAL A 688 -142.83 -114.88 69.09
N LYS A 689 -142.72 -113.86 68.22
CA LYS A 689 -141.88 -113.86 67.02
C LYS A 689 -141.15 -112.52 66.85
N VAL A 690 -139.83 -112.52 66.67
CA VAL A 690 -139.07 -111.29 66.34
C VAL A 690 -139.02 -111.12 64.82
N LEU A 691 -139.31 -109.92 64.34
CA LEU A 691 -139.19 -109.54 62.92
C LEU A 691 -137.86 -108.79 62.71
N ASP A 692 -137.22 -108.95 61.54
CA ASP A 692 -136.02 -108.20 61.16
C ASP A 692 -136.34 -106.77 60.70
N GLU A 693 -135.34 -105.92 60.45
CA GLU A 693 -135.54 -104.50 60.11
C GLU A 693 -136.44 -104.32 58.87
N THR A 694 -136.22 -105.10 57.81
CA THR A 694 -137.01 -105.02 56.58
C THR A 694 -138.47 -105.39 56.83
N HIS A 695 -138.71 -106.47 57.58
CA HIS A 695 -140.07 -106.90 57.90
C HIS A 695 -140.73 -106.05 58.99
N GLN A 696 -139.96 -105.37 59.85
CA GLN A 696 -140.47 -104.35 60.77
C GLN A 696 -140.97 -103.13 59.99
N ILE A 697 -140.21 -102.66 59.00
CA ILE A 697 -140.63 -101.59 58.09
C ILE A 697 -141.89 -102.01 57.32
N ALA A 698 -141.96 -103.24 56.82
CA ALA A 698 -143.16 -103.78 56.18
C ALA A 698 -144.35 -103.88 57.15
N SER A 699 -144.10 -104.15 58.43
CA SER A 699 -145.14 -104.33 59.45
C SER A 699 -145.67 -103.03 60.05
N ASP A 700 -144.89 -101.96 60.03
CA ASP A 700 -145.29 -100.62 60.48
C ASP A 700 -146.14 -99.94 59.40
N VAL A 701 -147.36 -100.46 59.24
CA VAL A 701 -148.25 -100.05 58.17
C VAL A 701 -148.75 -98.62 58.36
N ASN A 702 -148.77 -98.13 59.60
CA ASN A 702 -149.18 -96.77 59.91
C ASN A 702 -148.01 -95.76 59.85
N ARG A 703 -146.77 -96.26 59.82
CA ARG A 703 -145.51 -95.51 59.71
C ARG A 703 -145.23 -94.57 60.87
N ASP A 704 -145.64 -94.94 62.08
CA ASP A 704 -145.27 -94.19 63.29
C ASP A 704 -143.91 -94.63 63.87
N GLY A 705 -143.25 -95.59 63.22
CA GLY A 705 -141.98 -96.16 63.61
C GLY A 705 -142.10 -97.28 64.64
N ILE A 706 -143.32 -97.71 65.01
CA ILE A 706 -143.54 -98.68 66.08
C ILE A 706 -144.55 -99.74 65.62
N VAL A 707 -144.08 -100.97 65.44
CA VAL A 707 -144.96 -102.11 65.11
C VAL A 707 -145.77 -102.52 66.35
N ASP A 708 -147.02 -102.07 66.47
CA ASP A 708 -147.90 -102.34 67.61
C ASP A 708 -149.26 -102.96 67.22
N VAL A 709 -150.14 -103.14 68.21
CA VAL A 709 -151.47 -103.75 67.98
C VAL A 709 -152.35 -102.91 67.04
N LYS A 710 -152.06 -101.62 66.88
CA LYS A 710 -152.72 -100.75 65.91
C LYS A 710 -152.32 -101.13 64.50
N ASP A 711 -151.06 -101.45 64.21
CA ASP A 711 -150.65 -101.92 62.88
C ASP A 711 -151.37 -103.20 62.51
N ALA A 712 -151.45 -104.15 63.46
CA ALA A 712 -152.25 -105.34 63.28
C ALA A 712 -153.73 -105.00 63.03
N THR A 713 -154.29 -104.03 63.76
CA THR A 713 -155.70 -103.62 63.61
C THR A 713 -155.95 -102.93 62.28
N ILE A 714 -155.05 -102.04 61.85
CA ILE A 714 -155.12 -101.30 60.58
C ILE A 714 -154.97 -102.26 59.41
N LEU A 715 -153.99 -103.16 59.47
CA LEU A 715 -153.81 -104.20 58.48
C LEU A 715 -155.02 -105.15 58.43
N GLN A 716 -155.60 -105.49 59.58
CA GLN A 716 -156.81 -106.31 59.66
C GLN A 716 -158.05 -105.59 59.13
N MET A 717 -158.15 -104.27 59.33
CA MET A 717 -159.18 -103.43 58.71
C MET A 717 -159.04 -103.38 57.19
N TYR A 718 -157.81 -103.21 56.68
CA TYR A 718 -157.50 -103.26 55.25
C TYR A 718 -157.95 -104.60 54.64
N ILE A 719 -157.57 -105.71 55.26
CA ILE A 719 -157.94 -107.06 54.79
C ILE A 719 -159.45 -107.31 54.88
N ALA A 720 -160.13 -106.75 55.87
CA ALA A 720 -161.58 -106.85 56.02
C ALA A 720 -162.39 -105.93 55.09
N GLY A 721 -161.72 -105.13 54.25
CA GLY A 721 -162.34 -104.25 53.26
C GLY A 721 -162.86 -102.92 53.85
N TYR A 722 -162.43 -102.55 55.06
CA TYR A 722 -162.64 -101.19 55.55
C TYR A 722 -161.67 -100.24 54.86
N LYS A 723 -162.11 -99.01 54.61
CA LYS A 723 -161.24 -97.96 54.08
C LYS A 723 -160.20 -97.57 55.15
N VAL A 724 -158.92 -97.64 54.80
CA VAL A 724 -157.77 -97.15 55.59
C VAL A 724 -156.96 -96.15 54.75
N ASP A 725 -156.29 -95.20 55.41
CA ASP A 725 -155.60 -94.06 54.76
C ASP A 725 -154.09 -94.28 54.53
N TYR A 726 -153.63 -95.54 54.49
CA TYR A 726 -152.20 -95.91 54.34
C TYR A 726 -151.97 -96.77 53.08
N PRO A 727 -150.81 -96.65 52.39
CA PRO A 727 -150.51 -97.35 51.13
C PRO A 727 -150.11 -98.82 51.38
N ILE A 728 -150.96 -99.53 52.10
CA ILE A 728 -150.78 -100.94 52.43
C ILE A 728 -150.99 -101.77 51.16
N GLY A 729 -149.99 -102.58 50.81
CA GLY A 729 -149.92 -103.34 49.57
C GLY A 729 -149.11 -102.67 48.46
N GLU A 730 -148.42 -101.54 48.73
CA GLU A 730 -147.50 -100.88 47.79
C GLU A 730 -146.03 -101.04 48.21
N TYR A 731 -145.12 -101.09 47.23
CA TYR A 731 -143.67 -101.13 47.46
C TYR A 731 -143.13 -99.73 47.73
N VAL A 732 -142.27 -99.61 48.75
CA VAL A 732 -141.60 -98.36 49.17
C VAL A 732 -140.11 -98.50 49.37
#